data_AF-A0A1U7NKP7-F1
#
_entry.id   AF-A0A1U7NKP7-F1
#
_cell.length_a   1.000
_cell.length_b   1.000
_cell.length_c   1.000
_cell.angle_alpha   90.00
_cell.angle_beta   90.00
_cell.angle_gamma   90.00
#
_symmetry.space_group_name_H-M   'P 1'
#
loop_
_entity.id
_entity.type
_entity.pdbx_description
1 polymer ?
#
loop_
_entity_poly.entity_id
_entity_poly.type
_entity_poly.pdbx_seq_one_letter_code
_entity_poly.pdbx_strand_id
1 'polypeptide(L)'
;MKNKWVAGLAVASGIGIVSLAQGIQILANDGSEPIIIASEEGNQEPETIQTDGLDNNESEYEDVDQNNNENIQNQKDEVQQEEQFFAKEDQSEETIDESKLLESQEPVVSPNEVVDDLKSAGAGSAQYIKDGEYFIASSLNSDKVLDVNGGSKSNGGNVQIYENNGTNAQIWKVVYDKKGGYYSLTNKGSGKVLDVNAGLAQNSNNIQQYAWNGTNAQKWHIVPTTAGYKLVSAINPNYVLDLSGANTRNGTNIQIYQNNNTKAQSWIFQELINEVAYLDKLASQNKNTLENGIYLIRNTGTGKYLTVSNSSNSNGANIEITSTSNQETQKWKVEHDSIGYVTLINMNSGRVLDISGASKVNGTNIQQYDSNNTRAQKWITIKNGGALQLISALSSTLRMSVNGSNVDSEKNKGTSASQAWVFTKTTSIREEASNLASKNKGTVADGYYEFHSAINDKLVFDIAGAETKKGANLQIYTSNGTNAQRFKIITDALGFSSILNVHAKKYISVAGSASNFTNLSISDDNSNSWNEKWIFQKNADGTIKIMSAMNTNYVIDILSGLGKSGQNVQLYTWNGTNAQKFNLKKLNISDSSVQFSNSNYVSKWVHAHQNNYTDGREGNKITHITIHHMDGVSSAENCGHVFQNPNREASAHYGIGRNGEICQYVDEKNTAWANGNWNSNLHSVSIENSDGSYPTGHSLTTQTMNSLIRLVADIAARNVLGRLEYGKNVNVHGDVGNTACPGPYIRNNLSYIISSANRINGY
;
A
#
# COMPACT_ATOMS: atom_id res chain seq x y z
N MET A 1 62.71 24.02 22.65
CA MET A 1 62.27 24.69 21.41
C MET A 1 60.76 24.89 21.56
N LYS A 2 60.17 26.10 21.53
CA LYS A 2 60.06 27.08 20.42
C LYS A 2 59.28 26.48 19.22
N ASN A 3 58.16 27.03 18.74
CA ASN A 3 57.55 28.36 18.96
C ASN A 3 56.00 28.32 19.08
N LYS A 4 55.42 29.37 19.70
CA LYS A 4 54.02 29.81 19.54
C LYS A 4 53.90 30.73 18.30
N TRP A 5 52.69 31.15 17.92
CA TRP A 5 52.27 32.58 17.97
C TRP A 5 50.75 32.75 17.74
N VAL A 6 50.22 33.92 18.08
CA VAL A 6 48.78 34.29 18.07
C VAL A 6 48.63 35.78 17.70
N ALA A 7 47.77 36.10 16.73
CA ALA A 7 47.14 37.42 16.48
C ALA A 7 46.10 37.29 15.33
N GLY A 8 45.09 38.14 15.14
CA GLY A 8 44.61 39.25 15.99
C GLY A 8 44.45 40.59 15.25
N LEU A 9 43.24 41.17 15.27
CA LEU A 9 42.80 42.47 14.66
C LEU A 9 42.73 42.43 13.10
N ALA A 10 41.78 43.06 12.37
CA ALA A 10 40.95 44.28 12.52
C ALA A 10 41.73 45.60 12.25
N VAL A 11 41.21 46.70 11.67
CA VAL A 11 39.86 47.28 11.37
C VAL A 11 39.98 47.96 9.96
N ALA A 12 38.96 48.25 9.12
CA ALA A 12 38.10 49.46 9.19
C ALA A 12 37.09 49.67 8.03
N SER A 13 36.06 50.46 8.35
CA SER A 13 35.12 51.30 7.54
C SER A 13 35.14 51.30 5.99
N GLY A 14 34.00 51.40 5.28
CA GLY A 14 32.59 51.44 5.71
C GLY A 14 31.66 52.26 4.76
N ILE A 15 30.33 52.17 4.96
CA ILE A 15 29.24 52.99 4.36
C ILE A 15 29.04 52.86 2.82
N GLY A 16 27.85 52.61 2.24
CA GLY A 16 26.55 52.20 2.80
C GLY A 16 25.32 52.45 1.89
N ILE A 17 24.24 51.67 2.09
CA ILE A 17 22.79 51.93 1.83
C ILE A 17 22.28 52.21 0.37
N VAL A 18 21.04 51.76 0.11
CA VAL A 18 20.10 52.13 -1.01
C VAL A 18 20.35 51.44 -2.38
N SER A 19 19.33 51.27 -3.24
CA SER A 19 18.28 50.22 -3.27
C SER A 19 17.32 50.46 -4.48
N LEU A 20 16.50 49.46 -4.85
CA LEU A 20 15.43 49.52 -5.90
C LEU A 20 15.97 49.66 -7.35
N ALA A 21 15.22 49.42 -8.44
CA ALA A 21 13.81 49.01 -8.64
C ALA A 21 13.72 47.96 -9.78
N GLN A 22 12.88 46.92 -9.69
CA GLN A 22 11.58 46.76 -10.40
C GLN A 22 11.53 47.05 -11.92
N GLY A 23 10.96 46.09 -12.67
CA GLY A 23 10.49 46.26 -14.05
C GLY A 23 9.47 45.16 -14.40
N ILE A 24 8.23 45.55 -14.70
CA ILE A 24 7.10 44.71 -15.17
C ILE A 24 6.48 45.42 -16.39
N GLN A 25 5.81 44.67 -17.28
CA GLN A 25 4.94 45.06 -18.43
C GLN A 25 5.46 44.49 -19.78
N ILE A 26 4.64 44.10 -20.78
CA ILE A 26 3.17 43.96 -20.84
C ILE A 26 2.72 42.85 -21.81
N LEU A 27 1.41 42.58 -21.79
CA LEU A 27 0.63 41.66 -22.65
C LEU A 27 0.85 41.80 -24.17
N ALA A 28 0.65 40.69 -24.89
CA ALA A 28 0.08 40.64 -26.25
C ALA A 28 -0.77 39.35 -26.39
N ASN A 29 -1.76 39.33 -27.30
CA ASN A 29 -2.76 38.25 -27.38
C ASN A 29 -3.38 38.15 -28.79
N ASP A 30 -3.00 37.13 -29.55
CA ASP A 30 -3.72 36.55 -30.69
C ASP A 30 -3.31 35.07 -30.87
N GLY A 31 -4.00 34.24 -31.65
CA GLY A 31 -5.31 34.48 -32.28
C GLY A 31 -5.44 34.06 -33.75
N SER A 32 -4.86 32.93 -34.17
CA SER A 32 -5.14 32.34 -35.50
C SER A 32 -4.95 30.81 -35.53
N GLU A 33 -5.51 30.17 -36.56
CA GLU A 33 -5.73 28.72 -36.69
C GLU A 33 -4.57 27.95 -37.35
N PRO A 34 -4.48 26.61 -37.17
CA PRO A 34 -3.47 25.80 -37.85
C PRO A 34 -3.74 25.66 -39.36
N ILE A 35 -2.71 25.90 -40.17
CA ILE A 35 -2.76 25.63 -41.61
C ILE A 35 -2.51 24.14 -41.87
N ILE A 36 -3.48 23.48 -42.49
CA ILE A 36 -3.29 22.16 -43.14
C ILE A 36 -2.77 22.41 -44.56
N ILE A 37 -1.70 21.72 -44.95
CA ILE A 37 -1.38 21.42 -46.34
C ILE A 37 -1.17 19.91 -46.45
N ALA A 38 -1.85 19.29 -47.40
CA ALA A 38 -1.67 17.89 -47.76
C ALA A 38 -1.21 17.82 -49.22
N SER A 39 -0.45 16.78 -49.56
CA SER A 39 -0.19 16.38 -50.94
C SER A 39 0.12 14.88 -51.03
N GLU A 40 -0.77 14.16 -51.70
CA GLU A 40 -0.55 12.87 -52.36
C GLU A 40 0.48 13.07 -53.51
N GLU A 41 1.08 12.09 -54.19
CA GLU A 41 1.08 10.61 -54.15
C GLU A 41 2.37 10.14 -54.90
N GLY A 42 2.75 8.85 -54.86
CA GLY A 42 3.78 8.34 -55.80
C GLY A 42 4.51 7.03 -55.43
N ASN A 43 4.28 5.97 -56.21
CA ASN A 43 5.00 4.69 -56.14
C ASN A 43 6.44 4.77 -56.70
N GLN A 44 7.37 3.97 -56.14
CA GLN A 44 7.98 2.81 -56.84
C GLN A 44 9.03 2.06 -55.98
N GLU A 45 9.04 0.72 -56.07
CA GLU A 45 10.24 -0.12 -55.83
C GLU A 45 11.05 -0.23 -57.14
N PRO A 46 12.32 -0.66 -57.06
CA PRO A 46 12.66 -1.89 -57.79
C PRO A 46 13.64 -2.85 -57.07
N GLU A 47 13.88 -3.98 -57.75
CA GLU A 47 14.47 -5.23 -57.29
C GLU A 47 16.02 -5.28 -57.11
N THR A 48 16.45 -6.47 -56.68
CA THR A 48 17.76 -7.16 -56.57
C THR A 48 18.80 -6.90 -57.69
N ILE A 49 20.11 -7.23 -57.57
CA ILE A 49 20.75 -8.58 -57.57
C ILE A 49 22.25 -8.53 -57.10
N GLN A 50 22.76 -9.71 -56.67
CA GLN A 50 24.14 -10.20 -56.41
C GLN A 50 25.40 -9.37 -56.81
N THR A 51 26.49 -9.63 -56.07
CA THR A 51 27.73 -10.23 -56.65
C THR A 51 28.29 -11.33 -55.76
N ASP A 52 28.77 -12.42 -56.35
CA ASP A 52 29.49 -13.55 -55.72
C ASP A 52 31.00 -13.19 -55.53
N GLY A 53 31.88 -13.96 -54.89
CA GLY A 53 31.81 -15.26 -54.19
C GLY A 53 33.20 -15.91 -54.06
N LEU A 54 33.26 -17.13 -53.47
CA LEU A 54 34.36 -18.13 -53.54
C LEU A 54 35.70 -17.84 -52.78
N ASP A 55 36.47 -18.81 -52.26
CA ASP A 55 36.19 -20.18 -51.73
C ASP A 55 37.46 -20.77 -51.01
N ASN A 56 37.33 -21.96 -50.39
CA ASN A 56 38.36 -22.96 -50.01
C ASN A 56 39.05 -22.96 -48.61
N ASN A 57 38.69 -24.02 -47.87
CA ASN A 57 39.54 -25.08 -47.26
C ASN A 57 40.54 -24.89 -46.08
N GLU A 58 40.16 -25.57 -44.98
CA GLU A 58 40.85 -26.69 -44.28
C GLU A 58 42.22 -26.58 -43.56
N SER A 59 42.22 -27.20 -42.37
CA SER A 59 43.29 -27.97 -41.69
C SER A 59 44.38 -27.28 -40.85
N GLU A 60 44.36 -27.65 -39.56
CA GLU A 60 45.43 -28.05 -38.62
C GLU A 60 46.91 -27.70 -38.90
N TYR A 61 47.63 -27.30 -37.83
CA TYR A 61 48.87 -27.95 -37.37
C TYR A 61 49.18 -27.58 -35.89
N GLU A 62 49.98 -28.41 -35.19
CA GLU A 62 50.36 -28.27 -33.77
C GLU A 62 51.78 -27.63 -33.57
N ASP A 63 52.37 -27.83 -32.37
CA ASP A 63 53.74 -27.50 -31.89
C ASP A 63 54.02 -26.02 -31.48
N VAL A 64 54.30 -25.70 -30.19
CA VAL A 64 55.53 -25.91 -29.35
C VAL A 64 56.53 -24.72 -29.50
N ASP A 65 57.23 -24.14 -28.51
CA ASP A 65 57.79 -24.52 -27.18
C ASP A 65 57.80 -23.25 -26.23
N GLN A 66 58.33 -23.12 -24.98
CA GLN A 66 59.10 -23.97 -24.05
C GLN A 66 58.91 -23.56 -22.55
N ASN A 67 59.19 -24.50 -21.65
CA ASN A 67 59.47 -24.49 -20.20
C ASN A 67 59.88 -23.18 -19.45
N ASN A 68 59.60 -23.18 -18.13
CA ASN A 68 60.69 -23.13 -17.13
C ASN A 68 60.34 -23.82 -15.78
N ASN A 69 61.37 -24.20 -15.01
CA ASN A 69 61.35 -25.24 -13.96
C ASN A 69 60.68 -24.92 -12.60
N GLU A 70 60.24 -26.01 -11.92
CA GLU A 70 60.46 -26.47 -10.52
C GLU A 70 60.49 -25.43 -9.36
N ASN A 71 60.10 -25.73 -8.10
CA ASN A 71 60.58 -26.85 -7.25
C ASN A 71 59.86 -26.88 -5.85
N ILE A 72 60.16 -27.91 -5.04
CA ILE A 72 59.99 -28.06 -3.58
C ILE A 72 58.62 -28.55 -3.03
N GLN A 73 58.59 -29.87 -2.78
CA GLN A 73 58.20 -30.60 -1.55
C GLN A 73 56.90 -30.30 -0.74
N ASN A 74 56.21 -31.40 -0.42
CA ASN A 74 55.23 -31.54 0.66
C ASN A 74 55.87 -31.61 2.07
N GLN A 75 55.00 -31.57 3.10
CA GLN A 75 55.23 -31.99 4.51
C GLN A 75 56.02 -30.98 5.39
N LYS A 76 55.74 -30.81 6.70
CA LYS A 76 54.91 -31.61 7.64
C LYS A 76 54.51 -30.84 8.93
N ASP A 77 53.61 -31.47 9.73
CA ASP A 77 53.34 -31.37 11.19
C ASP A 77 53.29 -29.95 11.85
N GLU A 78 52.18 -29.41 12.40
CA GLU A 78 51.27 -29.84 13.50
C GLU A 78 51.74 -29.39 14.93
N VAL A 79 50.79 -29.29 15.89
CA VAL A 79 50.97 -29.25 17.38
C VAL A 79 51.03 -27.87 18.11
N GLN A 80 49.88 -27.49 18.73
CA GLN A 80 49.71 -26.82 20.06
C GLN A 80 50.14 -25.32 20.26
N GLN A 81 49.66 -24.54 21.26
CA GLN A 81 48.64 -24.75 22.33
C GLN A 81 47.95 -23.44 22.84
N GLU A 82 46.97 -23.65 23.74
CA GLU A 82 46.30 -22.84 24.82
C GLU A 82 46.96 -21.50 25.32
N GLU A 83 46.33 -20.57 26.07
CA GLU A 83 45.29 -20.65 27.13
C GLU A 83 44.26 -19.47 27.18
N GLN A 84 43.00 -19.84 27.48
CA GLN A 84 42.09 -19.40 28.56
C GLN A 84 41.86 -17.92 29.00
N PHE A 85 40.60 -17.60 29.39
CA PHE A 85 40.23 -17.16 30.77
C PHE A 85 38.68 -17.12 31.00
N PHE A 86 38.16 -17.97 31.91
CA PHE A 86 36.86 -17.95 32.66
C PHE A 86 35.52 -17.62 31.90
N ALA A 87 34.45 -18.46 31.91
CA ALA A 87 33.64 -19.00 33.04
C ALA A 87 32.91 -17.91 33.84
N LYS A 88 31.63 -17.99 34.26
CA LYS A 88 30.65 -19.07 34.56
C LYS A 88 29.24 -18.58 34.13
N GLU A 89 28.10 -19.31 34.07
CA GLU A 89 27.70 -20.73 34.19
C GLU A 89 26.38 -20.91 33.35
N ASP A 90 25.49 -21.92 33.41
CA ASP A 90 25.09 -22.93 34.43
C ASP A 90 24.51 -24.21 33.74
N GLN A 91 24.13 -25.25 34.50
CA GLN A 91 23.83 -26.61 33.98
C GLN A 91 22.42 -27.17 34.25
N SER A 92 22.03 -28.15 33.43
CA SER A 92 21.56 -29.45 33.94
C SER A 92 21.95 -30.56 32.96
N GLU A 93 22.46 -31.68 33.48
CA GLU A 93 22.88 -32.86 32.72
C GLU A 93 21.96 -34.05 33.03
N GLU A 94 21.83 -34.98 32.07
CA GLU A 94 21.66 -36.39 32.40
C GLU A 94 22.39 -37.23 31.34
N THR A 95 23.19 -38.21 31.77
CA THR A 95 24.11 -38.98 30.93
C THR A 95 23.76 -40.46 30.92
N ILE A 96 23.96 -41.14 29.79
CA ILE A 96 23.82 -42.61 29.67
C ILE A 96 25.05 -43.17 28.93
N ASP A 97 25.49 -44.34 29.40
CA ASP A 97 26.69 -45.10 29.05
C ASP A 97 26.55 -45.89 27.74
N GLU A 98 27.49 -45.72 26.80
CA GLU A 98 27.50 -46.40 25.49
C GLU A 98 28.09 -47.84 25.52
N SER A 99 28.60 -48.33 26.66
CA SER A 99 29.41 -49.55 26.73
C SER A 99 28.66 -50.90 26.62
N LYS A 100 27.36 -50.91 26.28
CA LYS A 100 26.52 -52.13 26.23
C LYS A 100 25.56 -52.23 25.04
N LEU A 101 26.08 -52.21 23.81
CA LEU A 101 25.32 -52.63 22.62
C LEU A 101 26.12 -53.57 21.72
N LEU A 102 25.92 -54.87 21.88
CA LEU A 102 26.22 -55.87 20.84
C LEU A 102 25.36 -57.14 21.02
N GLU A 103 24.85 -57.62 19.89
CA GLU A 103 24.33 -58.97 19.65
C GLU A 103 23.05 -59.44 20.38
N SER A 104 21.90 -59.12 19.77
CA SER A 104 20.74 -60.03 19.76
C SER A 104 20.11 -60.02 18.36
N GLN A 105 19.74 -61.18 17.82
CA GLN A 105 19.26 -61.32 16.44
C GLN A 105 17.74 -61.09 16.37
N GLU A 106 17.28 -60.24 15.45
CA GLU A 106 15.85 -60.10 15.17
C GLU A 106 15.31 -61.26 14.30
N PRO A 107 14.04 -61.67 14.49
CA PRO A 107 13.51 -62.89 13.90
C PRO A 107 13.15 -62.75 12.42
N VAL A 108 13.33 -63.84 11.66
CA VAL A 108 12.85 -63.95 10.28
C VAL A 108 11.32 -64.13 10.27
N VAL A 109 10.60 -63.05 10.03
CA VAL A 109 9.13 -63.04 9.87
C VAL A 109 8.74 -63.80 8.59
N SER A 110 7.72 -64.65 8.67
CA SER A 110 7.34 -65.54 7.56
C SER A 110 6.39 -64.89 6.55
N PRO A 111 6.33 -65.33 5.27
CA PRO A 111 5.58 -64.64 4.21
C PRO A 111 4.05 -64.56 4.34
N ASN A 112 3.43 -65.13 5.38
CA ASN A 112 1.97 -65.29 5.48
C ASN A 112 1.25 -64.26 6.37
N GLU A 113 1.94 -63.47 7.20
CA GLU A 113 1.26 -62.55 8.15
C GLU A 113 0.71 -61.26 7.49
N VAL A 114 1.00 -61.02 6.21
CA VAL A 114 0.56 -59.81 5.47
C VAL A 114 -0.95 -59.82 5.15
N VAL A 115 -1.65 -60.95 5.33
CA VAL A 115 -3.03 -61.14 4.86
C VAL A 115 -4.11 -60.72 5.88
N ASP A 116 -3.87 -60.90 7.18
CA ASP A 116 -4.90 -60.66 8.21
C ASP A 116 -4.93 -59.21 8.73
N ASP A 117 -3.83 -58.45 8.67
CA ASP A 117 -3.83 -57.06 9.14
C ASP A 117 -4.68 -56.13 8.25
N LEU A 118 -4.90 -56.51 6.98
CA LEU A 118 -5.87 -55.87 6.08
C LEU A 118 -7.34 -56.02 6.53
N LYS A 119 -7.62 -56.86 7.53
CA LYS A 119 -8.93 -56.93 8.22
C LYS A 119 -8.90 -56.32 9.62
N SER A 120 -7.74 -56.28 10.28
CA SER A 120 -7.57 -55.68 11.62
C SER A 120 -7.64 -54.15 11.56
N ALA A 121 -6.96 -53.53 10.59
CA ALA A 121 -6.75 -52.07 10.53
C ALA A 121 -7.97 -51.22 10.13
N GLY A 122 -9.17 -51.81 10.01
CA GLY A 122 -10.41 -51.07 9.75
C GLY A 122 -10.40 -50.25 8.45
N ALA A 123 -9.88 -50.84 7.35
CA ALA A 123 -9.56 -50.17 6.07
C ALA A 123 -10.78 -49.68 5.25
N GLY A 124 -11.62 -48.83 5.83
CA GLY A 124 -12.74 -48.17 5.17
C GLY A 124 -12.32 -46.92 4.41
N SER A 125 -12.38 -46.96 3.07
CA SER A 125 -12.68 -45.79 2.21
C SER A 125 -11.81 -44.51 2.36
N ALA A 126 -10.56 -44.63 2.82
CA ALA A 126 -9.69 -43.47 3.03
C ALA A 126 -9.10 -42.94 1.71
N GLN A 127 -9.42 -41.69 1.37
CA GLN A 127 -8.88 -40.98 0.20
C GLN A 127 -7.56 -40.26 0.56
N TYR A 128 -6.42 -40.95 0.45
CA TYR A 128 -5.09 -40.39 0.74
C TYR A 128 -4.62 -39.35 -0.28
N ILE A 129 -4.78 -39.64 -1.58
CA ILE A 129 -4.56 -38.70 -2.70
C ILE A 129 -5.90 -38.12 -3.13
N LYS A 130 -5.96 -36.79 -3.35
CA LYS A 130 -7.15 -36.10 -3.86
C LYS A 130 -7.35 -36.36 -5.35
N ASP A 131 -8.57 -36.15 -5.85
CA ASP A 131 -8.83 -36.15 -7.28
C ASP A 131 -8.14 -34.92 -7.92
N GLY A 132 -7.34 -35.12 -8.96
CA GLY A 132 -6.52 -34.05 -9.54
C GLY A 132 -5.62 -34.53 -10.68
N GLU A 133 -4.84 -33.62 -11.26
CA GLU A 133 -3.76 -33.96 -12.19
C GLU A 133 -2.41 -33.91 -11.46
N TYR A 134 -1.53 -34.86 -11.77
CA TYR A 134 -0.25 -35.05 -11.08
C TYR A 134 0.86 -35.42 -12.06
N PHE A 135 2.09 -34.97 -11.80
CA PHE A 135 3.26 -35.78 -12.14
C PHE A 135 3.46 -36.79 -11.00
N ILE A 136 3.84 -38.02 -11.35
CA ILE A 136 4.06 -39.09 -10.38
C ILE A 136 5.54 -39.44 -10.45
N ALA A 137 6.32 -38.91 -9.52
CA ALA A 137 7.77 -39.01 -9.51
C ALA A 137 8.26 -40.21 -8.68
N SER A 138 9.44 -40.73 -8.98
CA SER A 138 10.06 -41.79 -8.18
C SER A 138 10.60 -41.24 -6.86
N SER A 139 10.42 -41.97 -5.74
CA SER A 139 11.07 -41.63 -4.47
C SER A 139 12.60 -41.88 -4.46
N LEU A 140 13.18 -42.35 -5.56
CA LEU A 140 14.63 -42.42 -5.80
C LEU A 140 15.19 -41.15 -6.48
N ASN A 141 14.37 -40.44 -7.27
CA ASN A 141 14.71 -39.16 -7.89
C ASN A 141 13.41 -38.43 -8.28
N SER A 142 13.16 -37.26 -7.68
CA SER A 142 11.93 -36.46 -7.85
C SER A 142 11.72 -35.90 -9.27
N ASP A 143 12.77 -35.90 -10.08
CA ASP A 143 12.80 -35.30 -11.40
C ASP A 143 12.55 -36.36 -12.49
N LYS A 144 12.44 -37.64 -12.07
CA LYS A 144 12.05 -38.80 -12.89
C LYS A 144 10.58 -39.15 -12.65
N VAL A 145 9.75 -38.99 -13.67
CA VAL A 145 8.28 -39.11 -13.59
C VAL A 145 7.74 -40.22 -14.49
N LEU A 146 6.58 -40.78 -14.13
CA LEU A 146 5.85 -41.77 -14.95
C LEU A 146 5.49 -41.18 -16.32
N ASP A 147 6.04 -41.77 -17.37
CA ASP A 147 6.03 -41.31 -18.76
C ASP A 147 5.45 -42.39 -19.68
N VAL A 148 4.50 -42.03 -20.54
CA VAL A 148 4.07 -42.93 -21.64
C VAL A 148 5.06 -42.82 -22.78
N ASN A 149 5.77 -43.90 -23.10
CA ASN A 149 6.88 -43.88 -24.03
C ASN A 149 6.47 -43.34 -25.42
N GLY A 150 7.29 -42.44 -25.97
CA GLY A 150 7.03 -41.72 -27.22
C GLY A 150 5.75 -40.86 -27.20
N GLY A 151 5.15 -40.61 -26.04
CA GLY A 151 3.84 -39.99 -25.89
C GLY A 151 2.70 -40.79 -26.55
N SER A 152 2.87 -42.11 -26.71
CA SER A 152 1.98 -43.01 -27.47
C SER A 152 0.50 -42.82 -27.17
N LYS A 153 -0.36 -43.04 -28.17
CA LYS A 153 -1.84 -42.99 -28.04
C LYS A 153 -2.49 -44.37 -28.08
N SER A 154 -1.74 -45.42 -28.35
CA SER A 154 -2.26 -46.79 -28.52
C SER A 154 -2.49 -47.50 -27.18
N ASN A 155 -3.41 -48.47 -27.17
CA ASN A 155 -3.44 -49.51 -26.15
C ASN A 155 -2.11 -50.28 -26.19
N GLY A 156 -1.59 -50.68 -25.03
CA GLY A 156 -0.26 -51.32 -24.95
C GLY A 156 0.92 -50.34 -25.09
N GLY A 157 0.66 -49.02 -25.08
CA GLY A 157 1.73 -48.02 -24.99
C GLY A 157 2.48 -48.16 -23.66
N ASN A 158 3.80 -48.37 -23.72
CA ASN A 158 4.63 -48.67 -22.56
C ASN A 158 4.70 -47.52 -21.56
N VAL A 159 4.78 -47.82 -20.25
CA VAL A 159 5.05 -46.83 -19.21
C VAL A 159 6.47 -47.01 -18.66
N GLN A 160 7.20 -45.91 -18.62
CA GLN A 160 8.61 -45.81 -18.20
C GLN A 160 8.77 -44.68 -17.18
N ILE A 161 9.96 -44.50 -16.61
CA ILE A 161 10.37 -43.17 -16.11
C ILE A 161 11.04 -42.35 -17.21
N TYR A 162 10.86 -41.03 -17.17
CA TYR A 162 11.66 -40.08 -17.93
C TYR A 162 11.90 -38.81 -17.13
N GLU A 163 12.87 -37.99 -17.55
CA GLU A 163 13.05 -36.61 -17.08
C GLU A 163 11.73 -35.82 -17.19
N ASN A 164 11.36 -35.07 -16.16
CA ASN A 164 10.16 -34.24 -16.19
C ASN A 164 10.30 -33.13 -17.26
N ASN A 165 9.59 -33.30 -18.37
CA ASN A 165 9.57 -32.40 -19.51
C ASN A 165 8.24 -31.65 -19.65
N GLY A 166 7.33 -31.79 -18.68
CA GLY A 166 6.05 -31.10 -18.63
C GLY A 166 5.02 -31.53 -19.69
N THR A 167 5.31 -32.53 -20.52
CA THR A 167 4.39 -32.94 -21.60
C THR A 167 3.18 -33.69 -21.07
N ASN A 168 2.08 -33.68 -21.84
CA ASN A 168 0.88 -34.46 -21.53
C ASN A 168 1.12 -35.98 -21.46
N ALA A 169 2.27 -36.49 -21.92
CA ALA A 169 2.66 -37.89 -21.75
C ALA A 169 3.02 -38.27 -20.30
N GLN A 170 3.32 -37.27 -19.45
CA GLN A 170 3.79 -37.44 -18.07
C GLN A 170 2.75 -37.02 -17.01
N ILE A 171 1.64 -36.43 -17.43
CA ILE A 171 0.59 -35.93 -16.54
C ILE A 171 -0.49 -37.00 -16.40
N TRP A 172 -0.77 -37.39 -15.16
CA TRP A 172 -1.76 -38.41 -14.81
C TRP A 172 -2.90 -37.79 -14.00
N LYS A 173 -4.13 -37.91 -14.51
CA LYS A 173 -5.34 -37.58 -13.77
C LYS A 173 -5.68 -38.73 -12.83
N VAL A 174 -5.59 -38.48 -11.53
CA VAL A 174 -5.92 -39.40 -10.45
C VAL A 174 -7.38 -39.18 -10.04
N VAL A 175 -8.16 -40.26 -9.91
CA VAL A 175 -9.56 -40.22 -9.47
C VAL A 175 -9.84 -41.35 -8.48
N TYR A 176 -10.49 -41.05 -7.36
CA TYR A 176 -10.85 -42.03 -6.32
C TYR A 176 -12.30 -42.52 -6.45
N ASP A 177 -12.49 -43.81 -6.70
CA ASP A 177 -13.79 -44.46 -6.56
C ASP A 177 -14.11 -44.75 -5.09
N LYS A 178 -14.93 -43.87 -4.50
CA LYS A 178 -15.43 -44.00 -3.12
C LYS A 178 -16.30 -45.24 -2.87
N LYS A 179 -16.80 -45.93 -3.92
CA LYS A 179 -17.59 -47.16 -3.76
C LYS A 179 -16.71 -48.41 -3.72
N GLY A 180 -15.69 -48.48 -4.57
CA GLY A 180 -14.72 -49.59 -4.60
C GLY A 180 -13.54 -49.45 -3.64
N GLY A 181 -13.18 -48.22 -3.24
CA GLY A 181 -11.96 -47.95 -2.46
C GLY A 181 -10.67 -47.93 -3.30
N TYR A 182 -10.79 -47.78 -4.62
CA TYR A 182 -9.69 -47.82 -5.59
C TYR A 182 -9.46 -46.46 -6.25
N TYR A 183 -8.25 -46.27 -6.75
CA TYR A 183 -7.87 -45.20 -7.67
C TYR A 183 -7.80 -45.71 -9.11
N SER A 184 -8.20 -44.86 -10.05
CA SER A 184 -7.80 -44.94 -11.44
C SER A 184 -6.85 -43.78 -11.79
N LEU A 185 -5.91 -44.06 -12.69
CA LEU A 185 -4.86 -43.11 -13.09
C LEU A 185 -4.86 -42.99 -14.61
N THR A 186 -5.40 -41.89 -15.14
CA THR A 186 -5.59 -41.65 -16.58
C THR A 186 -4.52 -40.73 -17.13
N ASN A 187 -3.76 -41.17 -18.14
CA ASN A 187 -2.79 -40.33 -18.83
C ASN A 187 -3.49 -39.22 -19.62
N LYS A 188 -3.13 -37.96 -19.32
CA LYS A 188 -3.71 -36.76 -19.95
C LYS A 188 -3.51 -36.72 -21.46
N GLY A 189 -2.38 -37.26 -21.94
CA GLY A 189 -2.00 -37.26 -23.34
C GLY A 189 -2.73 -38.27 -24.21
N SER A 190 -3.36 -39.31 -23.65
CA SER A 190 -3.95 -40.42 -24.43
C SER A 190 -5.38 -40.80 -24.04
N GLY A 191 -5.87 -40.31 -22.89
CA GLY A 191 -7.15 -40.70 -22.29
C GLY A 191 -7.19 -42.14 -21.78
N LYS A 192 -6.04 -42.83 -21.70
CA LYS A 192 -5.91 -44.24 -21.30
C LYS A 192 -5.39 -44.36 -19.87
N VAL A 193 -5.69 -45.47 -19.22
CA VAL A 193 -5.38 -45.69 -17.80
C VAL A 193 -4.15 -46.55 -17.60
N LEU A 194 -3.49 -46.37 -16.45
CA LEU A 194 -2.37 -47.17 -15.96
C LEU A 194 -2.83 -48.62 -15.72
N ASP A 195 -2.34 -49.53 -16.56
CA ASP A 195 -2.85 -50.88 -16.79
C ASP A 195 -1.74 -51.92 -16.61
N VAL A 196 -2.01 -52.96 -15.81
CA VAL A 196 -1.13 -54.13 -15.69
C VAL A 196 -1.35 -55.05 -16.88
N ASN A 197 -0.31 -55.29 -17.68
CA ASN A 197 -0.46 -55.99 -18.96
C ASN A 197 -1.14 -57.37 -18.81
N ALA A 198 -2.18 -57.60 -19.63
CA ALA A 198 -3.04 -58.78 -19.61
C ALA A 198 -3.66 -59.14 -18.24
N GLY A 199 -3.62 -58.24 -17.25
CA GLY A 199 -4.12 -58.49 -15.89
C GLY A 199 -3.34 -59.54 -15.10
N LEU A 200 -2.11 -59.87 -15.47
CA LEU A 200 -1.32 -60.93 -14.83
C LEU A 200 -0.56 -60.43 -13.60
N ALA A 201 -0.84 -61.00 -12.42
CA ALA A 201 -0.11 -60.73 -11.17
C ALA A 201 1.14 -61.62 -11.04
N GLN A 202 2.24 -61.22 -11.69
CA GLN A 202 3.53 -61.89 -11.65
C GLN A 202 4.69 -60.87 -11.63
N ASN A 203 5.84 -61.25 -11.06
CA ASN A 203 7.01 -60.37 -10.98
C ASN A 203 7.47 -59.92 -12.37
N SER A 204 7.83 -58.64 -12.47
CA SER A 204 8.26 -58.00 -13.72
C SER A 204 7.24 -58.01 -14.85
N ASN A 205 5.94 -58.23 -14.58
CA ASN A 205 4.92 -57.97 -15.59
C ASN A 205 4.82 -56.46 -15.88
N ASN A 206 4.61 -56.14 -17.15
CA ASN A 206 4.74 -54.78 -17.66
C ASN A 206 3.59 -53.86 -17.24
N ILE A 207 3.89 -52.59 -17.03
CA ILE A 207 2.90 -51.53 -16.95
C ILE A 207 2.79 -50.80 -18.28
N GLN A 208 1.55 -50.70 -18.75
CA GLN A 208 1.18 -50.06 -20.00
C GLN A 208 0.06 -49.06 -19.76
N GLN A 209 -0.34 -48.35 -20.82
CA GLN A 209 -1.64 -47.71 -20.88
C GLN A 209 -2.64 -48.58 -21.65
N TYR A 210 -3.89 -48.61 -21.22
CA TYR A 210 -4.98 -49.25 -21.96
C TYR A 210 -6.28 -48.45 -21.85
N ALA A 211 -7.20 -48.62 -22.81
CA ALA A 211 -8.54 -48.06 -22.71
C ALA A 211 -9.27 -48.59 -21.45
N TRP A 212 -10.05 -47.74 -20.78
CA TRP A 212 -10.76 -48.14 -19.56
C TRP A 212 -11.73 -49.30 -19.85
N ASN A 213 -11.50 -50.43 -19.20
CA ASN A 213 -12.30 -51.66 -19.29
C ASN A 213 -12.90 -52.06 -17.93
N GLY A 214 -12.58 -51.34 -16.85
CA GLY A 214 -13.15 -51.56 -15.51
C GLY A 214 -12.67 -52.82 -14.78
N THR A 215 -11.69 -53.56 -15.34
CA THR A 215 -11.06 -54.70 -14.68
C THR A 215 -10.14 -54.25 -13.53
N ASN A 216 -9.68 -55.21 -12.72
CA ASN A 216 -8.76 -54.91 -11.62
C ASN A 216 -7.32 -54.61 -12.10
N ALA A 217 -6.99 -54.84 -13.37
CA ALA A 217 -5.71 -54.45 -13.97
C ALA A 217 -5.50 -52.92 -14.01
N GLN A 218 -6.58 -52.15 -13.87
CA GLN A 218 -6.63 -50.69 -14.04
C GLN A 218 -6.95 -49.95 -12.73
N LYS A 219 -6.91 -50.65 -11.61
CA LYS A 219 -7.31 -50.18 -10.29
C LYS A 219 -6.18 -50.36 -9.28
N TRP A 220 -5.99 -49.34 -8.46
CA TRP A 220 -4.85 -49.25 -7.55
C TRP A 220 -5.33 -48.80 -6.17
N HIS A 221 -4.91 -49.45 -5.09
CA HIS A 221 -4.97 -48.82 -3.76
C HIS A 221 -3.70 -47.98 -3.59
N ILE A 222 -3.83 -46.73 -3.18
CA ILE A 222 -2.68 -45.88 -2.87
C ILE A 222 -2.56 -45.81 -1.35
N VAL A 223 -1.42 -46.24 -0.80
CA VAL A 223 -1.14 -46.23 0.65
C VAL A 223 0.11 -45.39 0.94
N PRO A 224 0.17 -44.65 2.06
CA PRO A 224 1.35 -43.86 2.42
C PRO A 224 2.56 -44.74 2.78
N THR A 225 3.77 -44.23 2.57
CA THR A 225 5.04 -44.81 3.04
C THR A 225 5.92 -43.71 3.65
N THR A 226 6.99 -44.09 4.35
CA THR A 226 8.00 -43.14 4.86
C THR A 226 8.76 -42.40 3.76
N ALA A 227 8.59 -42.77 2.48
CA ALA A 227 9.25 -42.17 1.33
C ALA A 227 8.28 -41.54 0.31
N GLY A 228 6.97 -41.55 0.56
CA GLY A 228 5.94 -41.09 -0.38
C GLY A 228 4.69 -41.97 -0.31
N TYR A 229 4.30 -42.56 -1.44
CA TYR A 229 3.13 -43.42 -1.57
C TYR A 229 3.45 -44.67 -2.39
N LYS A 230 2.80 -45.78 -2.04
CA LYS A 230 2.90 -47.08 -2.72
C LYS A 230 1.58 -47.36 -3.44
N LEU A 231 1.65 -47.70 -4.73
CA LEU A 231 0.49 -48.09 -5.53
C LEU A 231 0.39 -49.62 -5.55
N VAL A 232 -0.58 -50.16 -4.81
CA VAL A 232 -0.86 -51.58 -4.68
C VAL A 232 -1.88 -52.01 -5.74
N SER A 233 -1.62 -53.10 -6.45
CA SER A 233 -2.50 -53.58 -7.53
C SER A 233 -3.79 -54.20 -6.99
N ALA A 234 -4.94 -53.85 -7.57
CA ALA A 234 -6.22 -54.50 -7.26
C ALA A 234 -6.34 -55.93 -7.80
N ILE A 235 -5.38 -56.43 -8.60
CA ILE A 235 -5.37 -57.85 -9.01
C ILE A 235 -4.96 -58.72 -7.82
N ASN A 236 -3.92 -58.31 -7.09
CA ASN A 236 -3.37 -59.04 -5.95
C ASN A 236 -2.56 -58.04 -5.08
N PRO A 237 -2.89 -57.88 -3.79
CA PRO A 237 -2.27 -56.86 -2.92
C PRO A 237 -0.79 -57.10 -2.63
N ASN A 238 -0.25 -58.30 -2.91
CA ASN A 238 1.18 -58.57 -2.79
C ASN A 238 2.01 -57.91 -3.90
N TYR A 239 1.39 -57.36 -4.95
CA TYR A 239 2.04 -56.74 -6.09
C TYR A 239 1.82 -55.22 -6.14
N VAL A 240 2.90 -54.49 -6.42
CA VAL A 240 2.94 -53.02 -6.35
C VAL A 240 3.67 -52.41 -7.54
N LEU A 241 3.41 -51.13 -7.83
CA LEU A 241 4.07 -50.38 -8.89
C LEU A 241 5.55 -50.16 -8.56
N ASP A 242 6.42 -50.65 -9.42
CA ASP A 242 7.85 -50.85 -9.18
C ASP A 242 8.70 -50.28 -10.34
N LEU A 243 9.72 -49.49 -9.99
CA LEU A 243 10.74 -49.03 -10.94
C LEU A 243 11.78 -50.13 -11.16
N SER A 244 11.80 -50.72 -12.36
CA SER A 244 12.57 -51.93 -12.65
C SER A 244 14.05 -51.80 -12.30
N GLY A 245 14.51 -52.63 -11.37
CA GLY A 245 15.90 -52.65 -10.89
C GLY A 245 16.35 -51.39 -10.14
N ALA A 246 15.42 -50.57 -9.62
CA ALA A 246 15.69 -49.29 -8.96
C ALA A 246 16.49 -48.26 -9.81
N ASN A 247 16.54 -48.47 -11.12
CA ASN A 247 17.40 -47.71 -12.03
C ASN A 247 16.72 -46.40 -12.48
N THR A 248 17.34 -45.25 -12.20
CA THR A 248 16.77 -43.92 -12.47
C THR A 248 17.10 -43.35 -13.86
N ARG A 249 17.66 -44.15 -14.78
CA ARG A 249 17.91 -43.74 -16.17
C ARG A 249 16.60 -43.50 -16.93
N ASN A 250 16.58 -42.49 -17.81
CA ASN A 250 15.48 -42.25 -18.73
C ASN A 250 15.17 -43.50 -19.56
N GLY A 251 13.88 -43.82 -19.72
CA GLY A 251 13.43 -45.02 -20.43
C GLY A 251 13.46 -46.30 -19.59
N THR A 252 13.84 -46.25 -18.31
CA THR A 252 13.74 -47.44 -17.44
C THR A 252 12.28 -47.82 -17.23
N ASN A 253 11.99 -49.12 -17.38
CA ASN A 253 10.64 -49.65 -17.43
C ASN A 253 9.92 -49.62 -16.08
N ILE A 254 8.59 -49.44 -16.11
CA ILE A 254 7.72 -49.63 -14.95
C ILE A 254 7.07 -51.01 -15.02
N GLN A 255 7.11 -51.73 -13.90
CA GLN A 255 6.57 -53.08 -13.77
C GLN A 255 5.65 -53.16 -12.55
N ILE A 256 4.92 -54.27 -12.40
CA ILE A 256 4.60 -54.75 -11.05
C ILE A 256 5.72 -55.66 -10.55
N TYR A 257 5.95 -55.58 -9.24
CA TYR A 257 6.80 -56.53 -8.53
C TYR A 257 6.20 -56.84 -7.16
N GLN A 258 6.59 -57.96 -6.55
CA GLN A 258 6.20 -58.27 -5.17
C GLN A 258 6.66 -57.17 -4.21
N ASN A 259 5.83 -56.85 -3.22
CA ASN A 259 6.14 -55.81 -2.24
C ASN A 259 7.43 -56.15 -1.47
N ASN A 260 8.49 -55.39 -1.72
CA ASN A 260 9.81 -55.51 -1.08
C ASN A 260 10.15 -54.29 -0.21
N ASN A 261 9.21 -53.34 -0.06
CA ASN A 261 9.33 -52.11 0.73
C ASN A 261 10.48 -51.16 0.33
N THR A 262 11.14 -51.36 -0.82
CA THR A 262 12.22 -50.47 -1.28
C THR A 262 11.69 -49.13 -1.80
N LYS A 263 12.58 -48.12 -1.91
CA LYS A 263 12.26 -46.82 -2.53
C LYS A 263 11.87 -46.93 -4.02
N ALA A 264 12.20 -48.03 -4.71
CA ALA A 264 11.74 -48.28 -6.08
C ALA A 264 10.22 -48.51 -6.18
N GLN A 265 9.57 -48.81 -5.05
CA GLN A 265 8.13 -49.05 -4.91
C GLN A 265 7.41 -47.89 -4.19
N SER A 266 8.08 -46.74 -4.08
CA SER A 266 7.51 -45.51 -3.51
C SER A 266 7.56 -44.36 -4.54
N TRP A 267 6.50 -43.56 -4.52
CA TRP A 267 6.18 -42.55 -5.53
C TRP A 267 5.70 -41.25 -4.88
N ILE A 268 6.05 -40.11 -5.47
CA ILE A 268 5.71 -38.77 -5.00
C ILE A 268 4.70 -38.15 -5.97
N PHE A 269 3.50 -37.86 -5.47
CA PHE A 269 2.43 -37.22 -6.23
C PHE A 269 2.63 -35.70 -6.23
N GLN A 270 3.21 -35.17 -7.31
CA GLN A 270 3.43 -33.74 -7.53
C GLN A 270 2.19 -33.12 -8.19
N GLU A 271 1.36 -32.43 -7.39
CA GLU A 271 0.08 -31.85 -7.83
C GLU A 271 0.27 -30.76 -8.90
N LEU A 272 -0.32 -30.97 -10.09
CA LEU A 272 -0.30 -30.02 -11.20
C LEU A 272 -1.34 -28.92 -10.99
N ILE A 273 -1.08 -28.06 -10.01
CA ILE A 273 -1.84 -26.84 -9.79
C ILE A 273 -1.51 -25.79 -10.87
N ASN A 274 -2.52 -25.03 -11.30
CA ASN A 274 -2.34 -23.94 -12.28
C ASN A 274 -1.51 -22.79 -11.68
N GLU A 275 -0.96 -21.91 -12.53
CA GLU A 275 -0.04 -20.84 -12.09
C GLU A 275 -0.64 -19.92 -11.01
N VAL A 276 -1.95 -19.65 -11.05
CA VAL A 276 -2.67 -18.88 -10.02
C VAL A 276 -2.63 -19.62 -8.68
N ALA A 277 -3.06 -20.88 -8.64
CA ALA A 277 -3.06 -21.68 -7.42
C ALA A 277 -1.64 -21.97 -6.89
N TYR A 278 -0.63 -22.10 -7.76
CA TYR A 278 0.77 -22.18 -7.35
C TYR A 278 1.22 -20.91 -6.63
N LEU A 279 0.95 -19.74 -7.22
CA LEU A 279 1.29 -18.46 -6.63
C LEU A 279 0.50 -18.19 -5.33
N ASP A 280 -0.78 -18.58 -5.26
CA ASP A 280 -1.60 -18.41 -4.05
C ASP A 280 -1.05 -19.27 -2.90
N LYS A 281 -0.64 -20.51 -3.18
CA LYS A 281 0.05 -21.40 -2.23
C LYS A 281 1.38 -20.82 -1.79
N LEU A 282 2.19 -20.32 -2.73
CA LEU A 282 3.50 -19.73 -2.46
C LEU A 282 3.40 -18.44 -1.63
N ALA A 283 2.38 -17.62 -1.87
CA ALA A 283 2.05 -16.44 -1.07
C ALA A 283 1.73 -16.84 0.37
N SER A 284 0.83 -17.81 0.57
CA SER A 284 0.43 -18.25 1.90
C SER A 284 1.55 -18.91 2.70
N GLN A 285 2.46 -19.63 2.03
CA GLN A 285 3.66 -20.19 2.65
C GLN A 285 4.68 -19.12 3.08
N ASN A 286 4.73 -17.96 2.41
CA ASN A 286 5.73 -16.92 2.66
C ASN A 286 5.20 -15.64 3.33
N LYS A 287 3.91 -15.58 3.69
CA LYS A 287 3.24 -14.42 4.32
C LYS A 287 3.88 -13.88 5.62
N ASN A 288 4.77 -14.66 6.24
CA ASN A 288 5.52 -14.29 7.45
C ASN A 288 6.99 -13.90 7.15
N THR A 289 7.40 -13.79 5.88
CA THR A 289 8.78 -13.41 5.49
C THR A 289 9.06 -11.91 5.63
N LEU A 290 8.00 -11.11 5.65
CA LEU A 290 7.99 -9.66 5.84
C LEU A 290 6.74 -9.31 6.67
N GLU A 291 6.79 -8.26 7.48
CA GLU A 291 5.64 -7.81 8.28
C GLU A 291 4.90 -6.66 7.58
N ASN A 292 3.66 -6.39 8.00
CA ASN A 292 3.02 -5.12 7.70
C ASN A 292 3.77 -3.96 8.41
N GLY A 293 3.86 -2.81 7.73
CA GLY A 293 4.56 -1.63 8.23
C GLY A 293 4.99 -0.70 7.09
N ILE A 294 5.70 0.39 7.40
CA ILE A 294 6.31 1.27 6.41
C ILE A 294 7.80 0.93 6.31
N TYR A 295 8.34 0.90 5.09
CA TYR A 295 9.71 0.44 4.81
C TYR A 295 10.42 1.36 3.82
N LEU A 296 11.73 1.53 4.04
CA LEU A 296 12.68 1.86 2.97
C LEU A 296 13.11 0.55 2.32
N ILE A 297 12.96 0.45 1.00
CA ILE A 297 13.26 -0.77 0.23
C ILE A 297 14.54 -0.55 -0.56
N ARG A 298 15.64 -1.19 -0.16
CA ARG A 298 16.99 -0.99 -0.72
C ARG A 298 17.41 -2.17 -1.59
N ASN A 299 17.82 -1.93 -2.83
CA ASN A 299 18.45 -2.97 -3.65
C ASN A 299 19.88 -3.28 -3.14
N THR A 300 20.25 -4.56 -3.06
CA THR A 300 21.56 -4.96 -2.50
C THR A 300 22.73 -4.65 -3.43
N GLY A 301 22.57 -4.81 -4.75
CA GLY A 301 23.66 -4.61 -5.72
C GLY A 301 24.06 -3.15 -5.92
N THR A 302 23.12 -2.21 -5.77
CA THR A 302 23.35 -0.77 -5.99
C THR A 302 23.36 0.05 -4.71
N GLY A 303 22.85 -0.49 -3.59
CA GLY A 303 22.70 0.23 -2.32
C GLY A 303 21.64 1.35 -2.33
N LYS A 304 20.92 1.53 -3.44
CA LYS A 304 19.91 2.58 -3.67
C LYS A 304 18.50 2.11 -3.31
N TYR A 305 17.57 3.06 -3.18
CA TYR A 305 16.21 2.84 -2.66
C TYR A 305 15.14 2.96 -3.74
N LEU A 306 14.11 2.11 -3.64
CA LEU A 306 12.93 2.09 -4.50
C LEU A 306 12.18 3.43 -4.40
N THR A 307 12.11 4.17 -5.50
CA THR A 307 11.66 5.57 -5.55
C THR A 307 10.61 5.77 -6.64
N VAL A 308 9.58 6.56 -6.38
CA VAL A 308 8.69 7.10 -7.44
C VAL A 308 9.35 8.31 -8.08
N SER A 309 9.58 8.27 -9.40
CA SER A 309 10.33 9.31 -10.10
C SER A 309 9.68 10.70 -10.02
N ASN A 310 10.51 11.73 -9.96
CA ASN A 310 10.12 13.15 -9.93
C ASN A 310 9.11 13.53 -8.82
N SER A 311 8.99 12.73 -7.75
CA SER A 311 7.94 12.88 -6.72
C SER A 311 6.50 12.86 -7.27
N SER A 312 6.29 12.21 -8.42
CA SER A 312 5.03 12.26 -9.14
C SER A 312 3.88 11.59 -8.38
N ASN A 313 2.68 12.16 -8.52
CA ASN A 313 1.42 11.58 -8.01
C ASN A 313 0.52 11.05 -9.14
N SER A 314 1.03 10.90 -10.36
CA SER A 314 0.30 10.37 -11.50
C SER A 314 0.39 8.84 -11.62
N ASN A 315 -0.65 8.22 -12.18
CA ASN A 315 -0.60 6.85 -12.69
C ASN A 315 0.44 6.73 -13.81
N GLY A 316 1.12 5.59 -13.89
CA GLY A 316 2.17 5.35 -14.87
C GLY A 316 3.49 6.07 -14.57
N ALA A 317 3.61 6.79 -13.45
CA ALA A 317 4.89 7.36 -13.05
C ALA A 317 5.90 6.25 -12.73
N ASN A 318 7.14 6.45 -13.16
CA ASN A 318 8.16 5.41 -13.19
C ASN A 318 8.68 5.04 -11.81
N ILE A 319 9.09 3.77 -11.65
CA ILE A 319 9.81 3.31 -10.46
C ILE A 319 11.28 3.16 -10.78
N GLU A 320 12.11 3.81 -9.96
CA GLU A 320 13.54 3.94 -10.15
C GLU A 320 14.28 3.69 -8.83
N ILE A 321 15.60 3.59 -8.89
CA ILE A 321 16.46 3.49 -7.71
C ILE A 321 17.36 4.71 -7.56
N THR A 322 17.18 5.44 -6.45
CA THR A 322 17.95 6.67 -6.15
C THR A 322 18.65 6.58 -4.80
N SER A 323 19.64 7.46 -4.55
CA SER A 323 20.32 7.56 -3.26
C SER A 323 19.37 8.04 -2.16
N THR A 324 19.71 7.76 -0.89
CA THR A 324 18.85 8.12 0.25
C THR A 324 18.50 9.61 0.26
N SER A 325 17.20 9.90 0.34
CA SER A 325 16.69 11.17 0.85
C SER A 325 15.51 10.86 1.76
N ASN A 326 15.30 11.59 2.87
CA ASN A 326 14.22 11.30 3.82
C ASN A 326 12.86 11.82 3.30
N GLN A 327 12.47 11.33 2.12
CA GLN A 327 11.26 11.69 1.40
C GLN A 327 10.25 10.53 1.43
N GLU A 328 8.97 10.86 1.43
CA GLU A 328 7.89 9.85 1.37
C GLU A 328 7.85 9.10 0.03
N THR A 329 8.52 9.62 -1.00
CA THR A 329 8.70 9.00 -2.33
C THR A 329 9.52 7.72 -2.30
N GLN A 330 10.38 7.55 -1.29
CA GLN A 330 11.19 6.34 -1.05
C GLN A 330 10.57 5.38 -0.01
N LYS A 331 9.46 5.77 0.63
CA LYS A 331 8.81 5.00 1.69
C LYS A 331 7.60 4.25 1.16
N TRP A 332 7.54 2.96 1.48
CA TRP A 332 6.52 2.05 0.99
C TRP A 332 5.84 1.35 2.16
N LYS A 333 4.52 1.48 2.27
CA LYS A 333 3.71 0.68 3.19
C LYS A 333 3.52 -0.71 2.58
N VAL A 334 3.88 -1.72 3.36
CA VAL A 334 3.61 -3.14 3.11
C VAL A 334 2.27 -3.48 3.73
N GLU A 335 1.35 -4.00 2.92
CA GLU A 335 0.12 -4.64 3.37
C GLU A 335 -0.01 -6.03 2.74
N HIS A 336 -0.31 -7.04 3.56
CA HIS A 336 -0.63 -8.39 3.11
C HIS A 336 -2.14 -8.60 2.98
N ASP A 337 -2.59 -9.28 1.93
CA ASP A 337 -3.95 -9.81 1.84
C ASP A 337 -4.15 -11.11 2.64
N SER A 338 -5.38 -11.62 2.67
CA SER A 338 -5.76 -12.82 3.45
C SER A 338 -5.12 -14.13 2.94
N ILE A 339 -4.63 -14.17 1.70
CA ILE A 339 -3.88 -15.30 1.15
C ILE A 339 -2.42 -15.19 1.59
N GLY A 340 -1.85 -13.99 1.47
CA GLY A 340 -0.45 -13.68 1.79
C GLY A 340 0.26 -12.82 0.74
N TYR A 341 -0.45 -12.26 -0.24
CA TYR A 341 0.16 -11.37 -1.23
C TYR A 341 0.48 -10.00 -0.63
N VAL A 342 1.68 -9.51 -0.91
CA VAL A 342 2.13 -8.15 -0.59
C VAL A 342 1.64 -7.16 -1.63
N THR A 343 1.01 -6.10 -1.17
CA THR A 343 0.85 -4.84 -1.91
C THR A 343 1.82 -3.82 -1.33
N LEU A 344 2.52 -3.07 -2.19
CA LEU A 344 3.42 -1.98 -1.80
C LEU A 344 2.80 -0.64 -2.18
N ILE A 345 2.45 0.18 -1.18
CA ILE A 345 1.80 1.49 -1.35
C ILE A 345 2.83 2.60 -1.09
N ASN A 346 3.02 3.53 -2.02
CA ASN A 346 3.95 4.66 -1.85
C ASN A 346 3.35 5.73 -0.92
N MET A 347 4.14 6.21 0.05
CA MET A 347 3.65 7.15 1.07
C MET A 347 3.50 8.60 0.58
N ASN A 348 4.09 8.97 -0.57
CA ASN A 348 3.89 10.29 -1.18
C ASN A 348 2.57 10.38 -1.98
N SER A 349 2.29 9.34 -2.77
CA SER A 349 1.22 9.36 -3.79
C SER A 349 -0.03 8.55 -3.43
N GLY A 350 0.05 7.66 -2.43
CA GLY A 350 -1.00 6.70 -2.08
C GLY A 350 -1.22 5.57 -3.10
N ARG A 351 -0.37 5.51 -4.15
CA ARG A 351 -0.48 4.54 -5.26
C ARG A 351 0.33 3.29 -5.01
N VAL A 352 -0.02 2.20 -5.70
CA VAL A 352 0.59 0.88 -5.51
C VAL A 352 1.61 0.55 -6.61
N LEU A 353 2.57 -0.30 -6.26
CA LEU A 353 3.59 -0.82 -7.16
C LEU A 353 2.99 -1.80 -8.19
N ASP A 354 3.06 -1.45 -9.47
CA ASP A 354 2.26 -2.00 -10.56
C ASP A 354 3.15 -2.40 -11.75
N ILE A 355 2.93 -3.58 -12.35
CA ILE A 355 3.58 -3.99 -13.61
C ILE A 355 2.78 -3.46 -14.79
N SER A 356 3.41 -2.64 -15.63
CA SER A 356 2.71 -1.88 -16.67
C SER A 356 1.93 -2.78 -17.65
N GLY A 357 0.67 -2.43 -17.87
CA GLY A 357 -0.25 -3.19 -18.73
C GLY A 357 -0.59 -4.61 -18.25
N ALA A 358 -0.25 -4.98 -17.01
CA ALA A 358 -0.33 -6.35 -16.48
C ALA A 358 0.42 -7.39 -17.34
N SER A 359 1.47 -6.95 -18.06
CA SER A 359 2.21 -7.79 -19.00
C SER A 359 3.08 -8.85 -18.30
N LYS A 360 3.17 -10.04 -18.92
CA LYS A 360 4.07 -11.14 -18.52
C LYS A 360 5.42 -11.13 -19.28
N VAL A 361 5.69 -10.11 -20.09
CA VAL A 361 6.91 -10.02 -20.90
C VAL A 361 8.11 -9.66 -20.02
N ASN A 362 9.25 -10.34 -20.24
CA ASN A 362 10.50 -10.05 -19.54
C ASN A 362 10.98 -8.63 -19.82
N GLY A 363 11.28 -7.86 -18.78
CA GLY A 363 11.67 -6.44 -18.91
C GLY A 363 10.47 -5.49 -19.01
N THR A 364 9.24 -5.94 -18.71
CA THR A 364 8.10 -5.02 -18.57
C THR A 364 8.37 -4.04 -17.44
N ASN A 365 8.15 -2.75 -17.70
CA ASN A 365 8.42 -1.68 -16.75
C ASN A 365 7.53 -1.76 -15.49
N ILE A 366 8.10 -1.41 -14.33
CA ILE A 366 7.34 -1.26 -13.08
C ILE A 366 7.08 0.23 -12.83
N GLN A 367 5.83 0.54 -12.53
CA GLN A 367 5.27 1.88 -12.38
C GLN A 367 4.51 1.99 -11.04
N GLN A 368 4.03 3.18 -10.69
CA GLN A 368 2.92 3.31 -9.73
C GLN A 368 1.59 3.41 -10.47
N TYR A 369 0.52 2.87 -9.86
CA TYR A 369 -0.85 3.04 -10.35
C TYR A 369 -1.85 3.11 -9.20
N ASP A 370 -3.04 3.65 -9.44
CA ASP A 370 -4.18 3.55 -8.52
C ASP A 370 -4.53 2.09 -8.24
N SER A 371 -4.91 1.78 -7.00
CA SER A 371 -5.21 0.41 -6.60
C SER A 371 -6.45 -0.12 -7.32
N ASN A 372 -6.25 -1.16 -8.12
CA ASN A 372 -7.28 -1.86 -8.91
C ASN A 372 -7.42 -3.34 -8.52
N ASN A 373 -6.69 -3.78 -7.48
CA ASN A 373 -6.66 -5.15 -6.92
C ASN A 373 -6.24 -6.26 -7.92
N THR A 374 -5.73 -5.93 -9.10
CA THR A 374 -5.26 -6.93 -10.07
C THR A 374 -3.96 -7.60 -9.63
N ARG A 375 -3.64 -8.73 -10.26
CA ARG A 375 -2.39 -9.48 -10.01
C ARG A 375 -1.13 -8.75 -10.51
N ALA A 376 -1.27 -7.62 -11.22
CA ALA A 376 -0.15 -6.73 -11.57
C ALA A 376 0.37 -5.91 -10.38
N GLN A 377 -0.46 -5.76 -9.34
CA GLN A 377 -0.20 -4.94 -8.15
C GLN A 377 0.15 -5.77 -6.91
N LYS A 378 0.27 -7.10 -7.10
CA LYS A 378 0.46 -8.08 -6.03
C LYS A 378 1.79 -8.82 -6.20
N TRP A 379 2.47 -9.00 -5.07
CA TRP A 379 3.81 -9.55 -5.00
C TRP A 379 3.87 -10.66 -3.94
N ILE A 380 4.85 -11.56 -4.06
CA ILE A 380 5.19 -12.52 -3.01
C ILE A 380 6.64 -12.27 -2.61
N THR A 381 6.88 -11.93 -1.34
CA THR A 381 8.24 -11.92 -0.80
C THR A 381 8.71 -13.33 -0.52
N ILE A 382 9.94 -13.66 -0.92
CA ILE A 382 10.64 -14.88 -0.54
C ILE A 382 12.02 -14.53 0.02
N LYS A 383 12.52 -15.30 0.98
CA LYS A 383 13.92 -15.17 1.46
C LYS A 383 14.87 -15.84 0.47
N ASN A 384 15.94 -15.16 0.11
CA ASN A 384 17.06 -15.70 -0.66
C ASN A 384 18.37 -15.18 -0.04
N GLY A 385 19.07 -16.05 0.70
CA GLY A 385 20.16 -15.64 1.59
C GLY A 385 19.71 -14.58 2.62
N GLY A 386 20.53 -13.54 2.79
CA GLY A 386 20.25 -12.41 3.69
C GLY A 386 19.32 -11.33 3.12
N ALA A 387 18.62 -11.59 2.01
CA ALA A 387 17.76 -10.61 1.34
C ALA A 387 16.39 -11.21 0.95
N LEU A 388 15.46 -10.35 0.54
CA LEU A 388 14.18 -10.74 -0.06
C LEU A 388 14.23 -10.61 -1.59
N GLN A 389 13.52 -11.49 -2.29
CA GLN A 389 13.11 -11.30 -3.68
C GLN A 389 11.60 -11.12 -3.75
N LEU A 390 11.11 -10.31 -4.69
CA LEU A 390 9.68 -10.11 -4.91
C LEU A 390 9.28 -10.82 -6.21
N ILE A 391 8.42 -11.83 -6.09
CA ILE A 391 7.80 -12.56 -7.21
C ILE A 391 6.54 -11.81 -7.64
N SER A 392 6.31 -11.66 -8.94
CA SER A 392 5.05 -11.10 -9.45
C SER A 392 3.90 -12.10 -9.30
N ALA A 393 2.74 -11.66 -8.85
CA ALA A 393 1.52 -12.48 -8.90
C ALA A 393 1.01 -12.71 -10.35
N LEU A 394 1.57 -12.04 -11.37
CA LEU A 394 1.30 -12.34 -12.78
C LEU A 394 2.00 -13.63 -13.25
N SER A 395 3.22 -13.92 -12.79
CA SER A 395 3.92 -15.16 -13.13
C SER A 395 4.98 -15.58 -12.10
N SER A 396 5.02 -16.89 -11.82
CA SER A 396 6.02 -17.53 -10.96
C SER A 396 7.46 -17.37 -11.45
N THR A 397 7.64 -17.06 -12.74
CA THR A 397 8.96 -16.87 -13.37
C THR A 397 9.53 -15.46 -13.19
N LEU A 398 8.69 -14.44 -12.92
CA LEU A 398 9.09 -13.04 -12.91
C LEU A 398 9.46 -12.52 -11.51
N ARG A 399 10.42 -11.61 -11.44
CA ARG A 399 10.96 -10.96 -10.23
C ARG A 399 11.08 -9.45 -10.44
N MET A 400 10.91 -8.67 -9.39
CA MET A 400 11.30 -7.25 -9.38
C MET A 400 12.82 -7.14 -9.47
N SER A 401 13.31 -6.51 -10.54
CA SER A 401 14.73 -6.41 -10.90
C SER A 401 15.16 -4.94 -11.04
N VAL A 402 16.46 -4.70 -10.96
CA VAL A 402 17.08 -3.40 -11.25
C VAL A 402 17.78 -3.48 -12.60
N ASN A 403 17.48 -2.50 -13.46
CA ASN A 403 18.04 -2.36 -14.81
C ASN A 403 18.57 -0.94 -14.99
N GLY A 404 19.88 -0.75 -14.82
CA GLY A 404 20.49 0.58 -14.72
C GLY A 404 20.00 1.34 -13.48
N SER A 405 19.24 2.42 -13.68
CA SER A 405 18.50 3.10 -12.61
C SER A 405 17.01 2.73 -12.57
N ASN A 406 16.52 1.95 -13.54
CA ASN A 406 15.12 1.58 -13.69
C ASN A 406 14.77 0.33 -12.86
N VAL A 407 13.47 0.10 -12.64
CA VAL A 407 12.95 -1.12 -12.00
C VAL A 407 11.94 -1.79 -12.93
N ASP A 408 12.17 -3.07 -13.24
CA ASP A 408 11.40 -3.85 -14.22
C ASP A 408 11.14 -5.29 -13.73
N SER A 409 10.22 -5.98 -14.42
CA SER A 409 9.89 -7.38 -14.12
C SER A 409 10.63 -8.34 -15.05
N GLU A 410 11.66 -9.00 -14.54
CA GLU A 410 12.51 -9.93 -15.31
C GLU A 410 12.37 -11.38 -14.84
N LYS A 411 12.76 -12.33 -15.68
CA LYS A 411 12.94 -13.73 -15.30
C LYS A 411 13.88 -13.86 -14.11
N ASN A 412 13.65 -14.86 -13.27
CA ASN A 412 14.49 -15.21 -12.12
C ASN A 412 15.98 -15.37 -12.51
N LYS A 413 16.85 -14.53 -11.95
CA LYS A 413 18.32 -14.54 -12.11
C LYS A 413 19.03 -15.19 -10.90
N GLY A 414 18.35 -16.10 -10.20
CA GLY A 414 18.89 -16.82 -9.05
C GLY A 414 19.22 -15.87 -7.90
N THR A 415 20.49 -15.86 -7.48
CA THR A 415 21.03 -15.03 -6.40
C THR A 415 21.48 -13.62 -6.85
N SER A 416 21.21 -13.21 -8.10
CA SER A 416 21.60 -11.89 -8.62
C SER A 416 21.22 -10.73 -7.69
N ALA A 417 22.21 -9.90 -7.38
CA ALA A 417 22.02 -8.70 -6.57
C ALA A 417 21.12 -7.63 -7.24
N SER A 418 20.77 -7.78 -8.52
CA SER A 418 19.75 -6.95 -9.19
C SER A 418 18.32 -7.28 -8.74
N GLN A 419 18.07 -8.50 -8.23
CA GLN A 419 16.75 -9.00 -7.82
C GLN A 419 16.64 -9.23 -6.30
N ALA A 420 17.63 -8.77 -5.53
CA ALA A 420 17.70 -8.91 -4.08
C ALA A 420 17.53 -7.56 -3.37
N TRP A 421 16.68 -7.56 -2.34
CA TRP A 421 16.13 -6.36 -1.71
C TRP A 421 16.14 -6.47 -0.18
N VAL A 422 16.49 -5.39 0.51
CA VAL A 422 16.51 -5.27 1.97
C VAL A 422 15.44 -4.27 2.40
N PHE A 423 14.58 -4.69 3.33
CA PHE A 423 13.44 -3.92 3.84
C PHE A 423 13.77 -3.36 5.23
N THR A 424 14.08 -2.07 5.31
CA THR A 424 14.35 -1.39 6.60
C THR A 424 13.07 -0.74 7.11
N LYS A 425 12.53 -1.24 8.22
CA LYS A 425 11.29 -0.73 8.84
C LYS A 425 11.49 0.73 9.29
N THR A 426 10.51 1.58 9.03
CA THR A 426 10.57 3.03 9.26
C THR A 426 9.16 3.59 9.52
N THR A 427 9.04 4.90 9.71
CA THR A 427 7.77 5.63 9.82
C THR A 427 7.64 6.68 8.70
N SER A 428 6.41 7.02 8.33
CA SER A 428 6.15 8.18 7.48
C SER A 428 6.31 9.47 8.27
N ILE A 429 6.72 10.58 7.63
CA ILE A 429 6.67 11.91 8.28
C ILE A 429 5.23 12.31 8.62
N ARG A 430 4.23 11.69 7.99
CA ARG A 430 2.79 11.84 8.29
C ARG A 430 2.41 11.18 9.60
N GLU A 431 2.91 9.98 9.87
CA GLU A 431 2.74 9.25 11.12
C GLU A 431 3.53 9.92 12.26
N GLU A 432 4.76 10.36 12.00
CA GLU A 432 5.54 11.19 12.94
C GLU A 432 4.77 12.47 13.32
N ALA A 433 4.27 13.20 12.32
CA ALA A 433 3.45 14.39 12.52
C ALA A 433 2.13 14.07 13.24
N SER A 434 1.47 12.94 12.96
CA SER A 434 0.22 12.55 13.64
C SER A 434 0.44 12.17 15.10
N ASN A 435 1.55 11.50 15.40
CA ASN A 435 1.95 11.15 16.77
C ASN A 435 2.36 12.41 17.55
N LEU A 436 3.07 13.35 16.93
CA LEU A 436 3.39 14.65 17.54
C LEU A 436 2.16 15.53 17.72
N ALA A 437 1.23 15.57 16.76
CA ALA A 437 -0.05 16.27 16.86
C ALA A 437 -0.88 15.72 18.03
N SER A 438 -1.07 14.40 18.08
CA SER A 438 -1.83 13.73 19.14
C SER A 438 -1.22 13.95 20.51
N LYS A 439 0.12 13.84 20.64
CA LYS A 439 0.86 14.06 21.88
C LYS A 439 0.78 15.49 22.40
N ASN A 440 0.69 16.48 21.52
CA ASN A 440 0.64 17.90 21.89
C ASN A 440 -0.78 18.51 21.79
N LYS A 441 -1.82 17.70 21.52
CA LYS A 441 -3.22 18.16 21.41
C LYS A 441 -3.64 18.90 22.68
N GLY A 442 -4.18 20.11 22.53
CA GLY A 442 -4.56 20.98 23.64
C GLY A 442 -3.41 21.80 24.27
N THR A 443 -2.17 21.71 23.76
CA THR A 443 -1.06 22.62 24.14
C THR A 443 -1.45 24.09 23.98
N VAL A 444 -2.23 24.37 22.94
CA VAL A 444 -2.97 25.61 22.75
C VAL A 444 -4.44 25.23 22.60
N ALA A 445 -5.32 25.89 23.35
CA ALA A 445 -6.76 25.67 23.24
C ALA A 445 -7.36 26.55 22.13
N ASP A 446 -8.36 26.03 21.41
CA ASP A 446 -9.04 26.75 20.33
C ASP A 446 -9.58 28.13 20.75
N GLY A 447 -9.61 29.07 19.80
CA GLY A 447 -10.01 30.46 20.02
C GLY A 447 -9.15 31.46 19.27
N TYR A 448 -9.21 32.73 19.67
CA TYR A 448 -8.55 33.84 18.99
C TYR A 448 -7.27 34.28 19.73
N TYR A 449 -6.23 34.63 18.98
CA TYR A 449 -4.88 34.86 19.47
C TYR A 449 -4.15 35.98 18.72
N GLU A 450 -3.30 36.71 19.46
CA GLU A 450 -2.16 37.45 18.93
C GLU A 450 -0.88 36.63 19.17
N PHE A 451 -0.04 36.51 18.14
CA PHE A 451 1.18 35.68 18.14
C PHE A 451 2.42 36.56 18.30
N HIS A 452 2.87 36.79 19.54
CA HIS A 452 3.98 37.68 19.86
C HIS A 452 5.33 36.98 19.67
N SER A 453 6.31 37.65 19.05
CA SER A 453 7.67 37.13 18.89
C SER A 453 8.44 37.12 20.22
N ALA A 454 9.24 36.08 20.46
CA ALA A 454 10.20 36.06 21.57
C ALA A 454 11.46 36.92 21.30
N ILE A 455 11.64 37.49 20.10
CA ILE A 455 12.70 38.49 19.85
C ILE A 455 12.28 39.84 20.44
N ASN A 456 11.01 40.21 20.25
CA ASN A 456 10.44 41.49 20.65
C ASN A 456 8.92 41.31 20.78
N ASP A 457 8.39 41.41 22.00
CA ASP A 457 6.98 41.16 22.32
C ASP A 457 6.01 42.15 21.66
N LYS A 458 6.50 43.32 21.23
CA LYS A 458 5.74 44.31 20.48
C LYS A 458 5.53 43.94 19.01
N LEU A 459 6.21 42.89 18.51
CA LEU A 459 6.05 42.39 17.16
C LEU A 459 5.19 41.12 17.16
N VAL A 460 4.10 41.15 16.40
CA VAL A 460 3.13 40.06 16.26
C VAL A 460 3.07 39.56 14.81
N PHE A 461 2.57 38.34 14.58
CA PHE A 461 2.17 37.93 13.23
C PHE A 461 1.18 38.93 12.62
N ASP A 462 1.33 39.17 11.33
CA ASP A 462 0.64 40.19 10.56
C ASP A 462 0.57 39.74 9.08
N ILE A 463 -0.55 40.00 8.41
CA ILE A 463 -0.64 39.80 6.96
C ILE A 463 -0.24 41.09 6.26
N ALA A 464 0.78 41.01 5.42
CA ALA A 464 1.39 42.18 4.79
C ALA A 464 0.34 43.05 4.07
N GLY A 465 0.30 44.34 4.41
CA GLY A 465 -0.66 45.30 3.86
C GLY A 465 -2.13 45.04 4.21
N ALA A 466 -2.41 44.15 5.16
CA ALA A 466 -3.74 43.58 5.43
C ALA A 466 -4.39 42.93 4.19
N GLU A 467 -3.61 42.42 3.23
CA GLU A 467 -4.16 41.84 2.01
C GLU A 467 -5.04 40.59 2.27
N THR A 468 -6.14 40.47 1.52
CA THR A 468 -7.12 39.38 1.63
C THR A 468 -6.98 38.31 0.53
N LYS A 469 -6.01 38.48 -0.38
CA LYS A 469 -5.78 37.60 -1.54
C LYS A 469 -4.99 36.35 -1.16
N LYS A 470 -5.20 35.25 -1.89
CA LYS A 470 -4.36 34.04 -1.77
C LYS A 470 -2.91 34.37 -2.12
N GLY A 471 -1.97 33.82 -1.36
CA GLY A 471 -0.55 34.07 -1.51
C GLY A 471 -0.04 35.37 -0.87
N ALA A 472 -0.89 36.17 -0.23
CA ALA A 472 -0.44 37.32 0.56
C ALA A 472 0.46 36.87 1.73
N ASN A 473 1.47 37.69 2.02
CA ASN A 473 2.64 37.27 2.78
C ASN A 473 2.43 37.33 4.30
N LEU A 474 2.93 36.32 5.03
CA LEU A 474 3.02 36.38 6.49
C LEU A 474 4.29 37.10 6.92
N GLN A 475 4.15 38.11 7.77
CA GLN A 475 5.27 38.86 8.35
C GLN A 475 5.10 38.99 9.87
N ILE A 476 6.13 39.50 10.55
CA ILE A 476 5.96 40.13 11.86
C ILE A 476 5.86 41.65 11.71
N TYR A 477 4.96 42.28 12.46
CA TYR A 477 4.74 43.72 12.44
C TYR A 477 4.44 44.26 13.83
N THR A 478 4.68 45.55 14.06
CA THR A 478 4.34 46.23 15.32
C THR A 478 2.86 46.07 15.64
N SER A 479 2.56 45.65 16.88
CA SER A 479 1.19 45.44 17.33
C SER A 479 0.36 46.73 17.21
N ASN A 480 -0.65 46.68 16.34
CA ASN A 480 -1.60 47.76 16.04
C ASN A 480 -3.05 47.36 16.36
N GLY A 481 -3.29 46.12 16.79
CA GLY A 481 -4.58 45.61 17.23
C GLY A 481 -5.60 45.36 16.10
N THR A 482 -5.20 45.49 14.83
CA THR A 482 -6.10 45.22 13.69
C THR A 482 -6.39 43.73 13.53
N ASN A 483 -7.51 43.40 12.86
CA ASN A 483 -7.86 42.01 12.57
C ASN A 483 -6.87 41.30 11.61
N ALA A 484 -5.94 42.03 10.97
CA ALA A 484 -4.85 41.43 10.20
C ALA A 484 -3.78 40.78 11.09
N GLN A 485 -3.71 41.15 12.38
CA GLN A 485 -2.78 40.61 13.38
C GLN A 485 -3.41 39.56 14.31
N ARG A 486 -4.71 39.30 14.13
CA ARG A 486 -5.47 38.36 14.96
C ARG A 486 -5.71 37.08 14.17
N PHE A 487 -5.50 35.95 14.84
CA PHE A 487 -5.59 34.63 14.24
C PHE A 487 -6.44 33.71 15.11
N LYS A 488 -7.32 32.94 14.48
CA LYS A 488 -8.14 31.90 15.10
C LYS A 488 -7.42 30.56 14.96
N ILE A 489 -7.24 29.88 16.08
CA ILE A 489 -6.73 28.51 16.16
C ILE A 489 -7.92 27.57 16.26
N ILE A 490 -7.94 26.55 15.39
CA ILE A 490 -8.91 25.46 15.38
C ILE A 490 -8.12 24.14 15.33
N THR A 491 -8.40 23.20 16.22
CA THR A 491 -7.62 21.96 16.36
C THR A 491 -8.47 20.72 16.07
N ASP A 492 -8.01 19.88 15.14
CA ASP A 492 -8.73 18.67 14.75
C ASP A 492 -8.60 17.53 15.78
N ALA A 493 -9.35 16.43 15.57
CA ALA A 493 -9.37 15.31 16.49
C ALA A 493 -8.02 14.58 16.62
N LEU A 494 -7.13 14.67 15.63
CA LEU A 494 -5.76 14.14 15.66
C LEU A 494 -4.76 15.12 16.29
N GLY A 495 -5.20 16.33 16.66
CA GLY A 495 -4.37 17.35 17.30
C GLY A 495 -3.65 18.28 16.32
N PHE A 496 -3.95 18.24 15.02
CA PHE A 496 -3.42 19.23 14.09
C PHE A 496 -4.21 20.53 14.19
N SER A 497 -3.52 21.65 14.32
CA SER A 497 -4.15 22.96 14.36
C SER A 497 -4.08 23.66 12.99
N SER A 498 -5.18 24.31 12.60
CA SER A 498 -5.23 25.26 11.49
C SER A 498 -5.23 26.69 12.04
N ILE A 499 -4.52 27.61 11.39
CA ILE A 499 -4.34 28.99 11.86
C ILE A 499 -4.98 29.97 10.86
N LEU A 500 -6.20 30.44 11.15
CA LEU A 500 -7.02 31.28 10.28
C LEU A 500 -6.82 32.77 10.60
N ASN A 501 -6.45 33.61 9.64
CA ASN A 501 -6.41 35.06 9.84
C ASN A 501 -7.83 35.67 9.92
N VAL A 502 -8.06 36.52 10.92
CA VAL A 502 -9.41 37.06 11.23
C VAL A 502 -9.89 38.08 10.21
N HIS A 503 -8.99 38.85 9.59
CA HIS A 503 -9.34 39.79 8.52
C HIS A 503 -9.51 39.08 7.18
N ALA A 504 -8.47 38.38 6.72
CA ALA A 504 -8.42 37.80 5.38
C ALA A 504 -9.29 36.54 5.17
N LYS A 505 -9.81 35.93 6.25
CA LYS A 505 -10.59 34.68 6.24
C LYS A 505 -9.85 33.52 5.53
N LYS A 506 -8.53 33.46 5.71
CA LYS A 506 -7.61 32.52 5.05
C LYS A 506 -6.60 31.94 6.04
N TYR A 507 -6.14 30.73 5.78
CA TYR A 507 -5.25 29.97 6.67
C TYR A 507 -3.78 30.23 6.35
N ILE A 508 -2.93 30.27 7.39
CA ILE A 508 -1.47 30.26 7.21
C ILE A 508 -1.07 28.94 6.57
N SER A 509 -0.38 29.03 5.44
CA SER A 509 0.00 27.92 4.59
C SER A 509 1.48 27.96 4.21
N VAL A 510 2.08 26.78 4.00
CA VAL A 510 3.43 26.63 3.43
C VAL A 510 3.39 26.83 1.92
N ALA A 511 4.25 27.70 1.39
CA ALA A 511 4.34 28.01 -0.03
C ALA A 511 5.10 26.92 -0.82
N GLY A 512 4.42 25.81 -1.11
CA GLY A 512 4.98 24.67 -1.85
C GLY A 512 5.44 23.54 -0.92
N SER A 513 6.47 22.80 -1.32
CA SER A 513 7.04 21.73 -0.50
C SER A 513 7.82 22.29 0.69
N ALA A 514 7.54 21.79 1.90
CA ALA A 514 8.27 22.19 3.11
C ALA A 514 9.74 21.76 3.04
N SER A 515 10.62 22.76 3.00
CA SER A 515 12.06 22.70 2.97
C SER A 515 12.64 23.80 3.87
N ASN A 516 13.96 23.94 3.91
CA ASN A 516 14.58 25.05 4.63
C ASN A 516 14.38 26.36 3.84
N PHE A 517 14.02 27.45 4.52
CA PHE A 517 13.65 28.75 3.93
C PHE A 517 12.35 28.80 3.11
N THR A 518 11.44 27.81 3.19
CA THR A 518 10.13 27.90 2.49
C THR A 518 9.30 29.04 3.05
N ASN A 519 8.73 29.90 2.19
CA ASN A 519 7.94 31.04 2.64
C ASN A 519 6.57 30.65 3.22
N LEU A 520 6.00 31.48 4.10
CA LEU A 520 4.62 31.33 4.60
C LEU A 520 3.70 32.43 4.05
N SER A 521 2.50 32.02 3.61
CA SER A 521 1.49 32.91 3.03
C SER A 521 0.08 32.40 3.32
N ILE A 522 -0.94 33.23 3.08
CA ILE A 522 -2.34 32.85 3.34
C ILE A 522 -3.03 32.17 2.15
N SER A 523 -3.83 31.14 2.43
CA SER A 523 -4.56 30.31 1.45
C SER A 523 -6.04 30.14 1.83
N ASP A 524 -6.91 29.96 0.84
CA ASP A 524 -8.31 29.54 1.05
C ASP A 524 -8.37 28.12 1.64
N ASP A 525 -9.47 27.73 2.31
CA ASP A 525 -9.57 26.49 3.07
C ASP A 525 -9.18 25.24 2.26
N ASN A 526 -8.02 24.69 2.59
CA ASN A 526 -7.59 23.36 2.19
C ASN A 526 -7.07 22.62 3.43
N SER A 527 -7.76 22.70 4.56
CA SER A 527 -7.34 22.11 5.84
C SER A 527 -7.34 20.56 5.89
N ASN A 528 -7.67 19.88 4.78
CA ASN A 528 -7.35 18.46 4.56
C ASN A 528 -5.90 18.26 4.08
N SER A 529 -5.24 19.30 3.60
CA SER A 529 -3.87 19.32 3.11
C SER A 529 -2.85 19.60 4.22
N TRP A 530 -1.68 18.98 4.08
CA TRP A 530 -0.60 19.05 5.07
C TRP A 530 0.09 20.40 5.14
N ASN A 531 -0.06 21.27 4.12
CA ASN A 531 0.57 22.59 4.06
C ASN A 531 -0.14 23.65 4.92
N GLU A 532 -1.36 23.40 5.39
CA GLU A 532 -2.14 24.29 6.27
C GLU A 532 -2.29 23.73 7.70
N LYS A 533 -1.68 22.56 7.98
CA LYS A 533 -1.68 21.89 9.27
C LYS A 533 -0.41 22.16 10.08
N TRP A 534 -0.61 22.56 11.33
CA TRP A 534 0.43 22.99 12.27
C TRP A 534 0.37 22.17 13.55
N ILE A 535 1.51 22.02 14.22
CA ILE A 535 1.61 21.35 15.53
C ILE A 535 2.26 22.32 16.51
N PHE A 536 1.49 22.76 17.51
CA PHE A 536 2.01 23.55 18.61
C PHE A 536 2.69 22.67 19.64
N GLN A 537 3.93 23.00 20.02
CA GLN A 537 4.65 22.36 21.12
C GLN A 537 5.12 23.43 22.11
N LYS A 538 4.89 23.22 23.40
CA LYS A 538 5.40 24.11 24.45
C LYS A 538 6.86 23.81 24.76
N ASN A 539 7.67 24.85 24.78
CA ASN A 539 9.10 24.81 25.13
C ASN A 539 9.29 24.89 26.65
N ALA A 540 10.48 24.54 27.13
CA ALA A 540 10.82 24.57 28.56
C ALA A 540 10.77 25.99 29.17
N ASP A 541 11.01 27.02 28.35
CA ASP A 541 10.88 28.44 28.72
C ASP A 541 9.43 28.97 28.69
N GLY A 542 8.45 28.10 28.40
CA GLY A 542 7.03 28.43 28.34
C GLY A 542 6.55 28.96 26.99
N THR A 543 7.45 29.33 26.08
CA THR A 543 7.10 29.76 24.71
C THR A 543 6.57 28.60 23.87
N ILE A 544 5.93 28.90 22.74
CA ILE A 544 5.43 27.92 21.78
C ILE A 544 6.35 27.84 20.56
N LYS A 545 6.74 26.62 20.19
CA LYS A 545 7.30 26.24 18.88
C LYS A 545 6.15 25.78 17.98
N ILE A 546 6.14 26.20 16.73
CA ILE A 546 5.08 25.88 15.75
C ILE A 546 5.71 25.07 14.62
N MET A 547 5.43 23.76 14.55
CA MET A 547 5.97 22.86 13.51
C MET A 547 4.99 22.72 12.34
N SER A 548 5.52 22.55 11.13
CA SER A 548 4.69 22.19 9.97
C SER A 548 4.40 20.70 9.94
N ALA A 549 3.14 20.30 9.71
CA ALA A 549 2.79 18.89 9.50
C ALA A 549 3.23 18.35 8.12
N MET A 550 3.70 19.21 7.21
CA MET A 550 4.36 18.75 5.98
C MET A 550 5.69 18.04 6.26
N ASN A 551 6.45 18.52 7.23
CA ASN A 551 7.70 17.94 7.71
C ASN A 551 8.07 18.60 9.05
N THR A 552 8.00 17.80 10.12
CA THR A 552 8.15 18.15 11.54
C THR A 552 9.53 18.70 11.92
N ASN A 553 10.54 18.53 11.06
CA ASN A 553 11.87 19.13 11.22
C ASN A 553 11.86 20.65 11.02
N TYR A 554 10.83 21.19 10.35
CA TYR A 554 10.70 22.62 10.06
C TYR A 554 9.67 23.30 10.96
N VAL A 555 10.04 24.49 11.42
CA VAL A 555 9.25 25.35 12.30
C VAL A 555 9.03 26.71 11.66
N ILE A 556 7.97 27.40 12.11
CA ILE A 556 7.79 28.82 11.79
C ILE A 556 8.96 29.63 12.39
N ASP A 557 9.61 30.42 11.55
CA ASP A 557 10.87 31.13 11.82
C ASP A 557 10.81 32.57 11.27
N ILE A 558 11.35 33.52 12.02
CA ILE A 558 11.47 34.93 11.61
C ILE A 558 12.81 35.11 10.87
N LEU A 559 12.74 35.36 9.55
CA LEU A 559 13.89 35.37 8.64
C LEU A 559 15.06 36.21 9.20
N SER A 560 16.19 35.56 9.49
CA SER A 560 17.43 36.18 10.01
C SER A 560 17.31 36.84 11.39
N GLY A 561 16.24 36.61 12.16
CA GLY A 561 16.15 36.96 13.59
C GLY A 561 16.25 38.45 13.98
N LEU A 562 16.22 39.37 13.01
CA LEU A 562 16.51 40.80 13.21
C LEU A 562 15.52 41.59 14.12
N GLY A 563 14.34 41.06 14.43
CA GLY A 563 13.36 41.71 15.32
C GLY A 563 12.83 43.06 14.84
N LYS A 564 12.45 43.17 13.56
CA LYS A 564 11.96 44.40 12.91
C LYS A 564 10.53 44.26 12.38
N SER A 565 9.80 45.37 12.34
CA SER A 565 8.46 45.41 11.73
C SER A 565 8.54 45.29 10.21
N GLY A 566 7.65 44.50 9.62
CA GLY A 566 7.66 44.17 8.18
C GLY A 566 8.62 43.05 7.78
N GLN A 567 9.08 42.25 8.75
CA GLN A 567 10.08 41.21 8.53
C GLN A 567 9.42 39.87 8.21
N ASN A 568 9.96 39.16 7.22
CA ASN A 568 9.35 37.95 6.67
C ASN A 568 9.30 36.77 7.65
N VAL A 569 8.26 35.95 7.54
CA VAL A 569 8.10 34.71 8.28
C VAL A 569 8.16 33.51 7.32
N GLN A 570 8.97 32.52 7.66
CA GLN A 570 9.36 31.39 6.83
C GLN A 570 9.30 30.07 7.62
N LEU A 571 9.66 28.97 6.95
CA LEU A 571 10.11 27.73 7.58
C LEU A 571 11.64 27.69 7.72
N TYR A 572 12.13 27.26 8.88
CA TYR A 572 13.55 26.93 9.08
C TYR A 572 13.69 25.68 9.96
N THR A 573 14.84 25.02 9.98
CA THR A 573 15.11 23.92 10.90
C THR A 573 15.14 24.40 12.35
N TRP A 574 14.64 23.60 13.29
CA TRP A 574 14.65 24.00 14.71
C TRP A 574 16.08 24.17 15.24
N ASN A 575 16.42 25.41 15.61
CA ASN A 575 17.70 25.83 16.20
C ASN A 575 17.55 26.38 17.62
N GLY A 576 16.31 26.53 18.12
CA GLY A 576 16.02 26.97 19.49
C GLY A 576 16.22 28.46 19.77
N THR A 577 16.51 29.28 18.75
CA THR A 577 16.61 30.74 18.89
C THR A 577 15.24 31.40 19.09
N ASN A 578 15.23 32.64 19.55
CA ASN A 578 14.00 33.42 19.76
C ASN A 578 13.25 33.75 18.46
N ALA A 579 13.85 33.55 17.29
CA ALA A 579 13.19 33.67 15.99
C ALA A 579 12.13 32.59 15.74
N GLN A 580 12.16 31.49 16.51
CA GLN A 580 11.33 30.30 16.35
C GLN A 580 10.36 30.06 17.52
N LYS A 581 10.26 31.07 18.40
CA LYS A 581 9.54 31.00 19.68
C LYS A 581 8.50 32.11 19.75
N PHE A 582 7.29 31.74 20.13
CA PHE A 582 6.14 32.65 20.14
C PHE A 582 5.39 32.60 21.47
N ASN A 583 4.96 33.76 21.95
CA ASN A 583 4.06 33.90 23.09
C ASN A 583 2.64 34.15 22.56
N LEU A 584 1.72 33.23 22.84
CA LEU A 584 0.35 33.30 22.31
C LEU A 584 -0.58 33.96 23.34
N LYS A 585 -0.94 35.21 23.07
CA LYS A 585 -1.88 36.00 23.88
C LYS A 585 -3.30 35.64 23.46
N LYS A 586 -4.03 34.90 24.30
CA LYS A 586 -5.45 34.59 24.04
C LYS A 586 -6.28 35.86 24.13
N LEU A 587 -7.16 36.05 23.14
CA LEU A 587 -8.06 37.18 23.04
C LEU A 587 -9.46 36.77 23.49
N ASN A 588 -9.94 37.38 24.57
CA ASN A 588 -11.32 37.27 25.01
C ASN A 588 -12.19 38.20 24.15
N ILE A 589 -12.42 37.82 22.89
CA ILE A 589 -13.25 38.59 21.96
C ILE A 589 -14.73 38.31 22.28
N SER A 590 -15.31 39.13 23.16
CA SER A 590 -16.73 39.14 23.50
C SER A 590 -17.33 40.51 23.18
N ASP A 591 -17.59 40.77 21.89
CA ASP A 591 -18.09 42.04 21.39
C ASP A 591 -19.08 41.85 20.24
N SER A 592 -20.21 42.55 20.32
CA SER A 592 -21.27 42.60 19.31
C SER A 592 -20.83 43.22 17.98
N SER A 593 -19.66 43.89 17.93
CA SER A 593 -19.02 44.30 16.67
C SER A 593 -18.58 43.13 15.76
N VAL A 594 -18.55 41.90 16.29
CA VAL A 594 -18.30 40.67 15.53
C VAL A 594 -19.44 39.69 15.83
N GLN A 595 -20.45 39.63 14.95
CA GLN A 595 -21.56 38.67 15.11
C GLN A 595 -21.06 37.22 14.98
N PHE A 596 -20.99 36.53 16.11
CA PHE A 596 -20.53 35.14 16.19
C PHE A 596 -21.61 34.17 15.71
N SER A 597 -21.21 33.23 14.87
CA SER A 597 -21.97 32.03 14.51
C SER A 597 -21.88 30.97 15.60
N ASN A 598 -22.88 30.09 15.73
CA ASN A 598 -22.78 28.94 16.65
C ASN A 598 -21.74 27.91 16.16
N SER A 599 -21.50 27.84 14.84
CA SER A 599 -20.47 26.99 14.21
C SER A 599 -19.20 27.77 13.87
N ASN A 600 -18.04 27.15 14.08
CA ASN A 600 -16.73 27.74 13.81
C ASN A 600 -16.39 27.90 12.31
N TYR A 601 -17.14 27.24 11.42
CA TYR A 601 -16.89 27.18 9.96
C TYR A 601 -17.67 28.20 9.12
N VAL A 602 -18.58 28.97 9.73
CA VAL A 602 -19.38 29.98 9.02
C VAL A 602 -18.49 31.13 8.54
N SER A 603 -18.58 31.47 7.26
CA SER A 603 -17.92 32.66 6.69
C SER A 603 -18.69 33.95 7.02
N LYS A 604 -20.02 33.86 7.03
CA LYS A 604 -20.93 35.00 6.92
C LYS A 604 -22.31 34.73 7.53
N TRP A 605 -22.88 35.75 8.15
CA TRP A 605 -24.28 35.77 8.57
C TRP A 605 -25.16 36.42 7.48
N VAL A 606 -26.26 35.78 7.13
CA VAL A 606 -27.31 36.33 6.27
C VAL A 606 -28.65 36.06 6.96
N HIS A 607 -28.91 36.85 8.01
CA HIS A 607 -30.06 36.71 8.91
C HIS A 607 -31.36 36.52 8.14
N ALA A 608 -32.11 35.46 8.45
CA ALA A 608 -33.49 35.31 8.00
C ALA A 608 -34.38 36.42 8.59
N HIS A 609 -35.49 36.74 7.93
CA HIS A 609 -36.48 37.66 8.48
C HIS A 609 -37.12 37.05 9.74
N GLN A 610 -37.41 37.89 10.74
CA GLN A 610 -38.05 37.49 12.01
C GLN A 610 -39.46 36.86 11.85
N ASN A 611 -40.03 36.91 10.65
CA ASN A 611 -41.31 36.27 10.30
C ASN A 611 -41.15 34.82 9.82
N ASN A 612 -39.92 34.31 9.68
CA ASN A 612 -39.61 33.00 9.08
C ASN A 612 -38.99 32.02 10.09
N TYR A 613 -38.85 32.39 11.36
CA TYR A 613 -38.37 31.55 12.46
C TYR A 613 -39.07 31.93 13.76
N THR A 614 -38.88 31.14 14.81
CA THR A 614 -39.40 31.45 16.16
C THR A 614 -38.25 31.59 17.15
N ASP A 615 -38.31 32.58 18.03
CA ASP A 615 -37.32 32.74 19.11
C ASP A 615 -37.39 31.61 20.13
N GLY A 616 -36.24 31.06 20.51
CA GLY A 616 -36.14 29.90 21.39
C GLY A 616 -36.59 28.57 20.74
N ARG A 617 -36.73 27.55 21.58
CA ARG A 617 -37.15 26.17 21.25
C ARG A 617 -38.20 25.60 22.22
N GLU A 618 -39.00 26.44 22.86
CA GLU A 618 -39.99 26.02 23.87
C GLU A 618 -39.39 25.20 25.05
N GLY A 619 -38.09 25.35 25.32
CA GLY A 619 -37.35 24.56 26.32
C GLY A 619 -36.82 23.20 25.83
N ASN A 620 -37.14 22.81 24.60
CA ASN A 620 -36.62 21.59 23.97
C ASN A 620 -35.13 21.70 23.65
N LYS A 621 -34.46 20.53 23.58
CA LYS A 621 -33.04 20.42 23.20
C LYS A 621 -32.92 20.09 21.71
N ILE A 622 -31.82 20.49 21.10
CA ILE A 622 -31.37 19.93 19.83
C ILE A 622 -31.02 18.45 20.07
N THR A 623 -31.64 17.56 19.29
CA THR A 623 -31.42 16.10 19.36
C THR A 623 -30.93 15.51 18.04
N HIS A 624 -31.12 16.23 16.93
CA HIS A 624 -30.75 15.75 15.61
C HIS A 624 -30.35 16.87 14.65
N ILE A 625 -29.73 16.46 13.54
CA ILE A 625 -29.42 17.31 12.40
C ILE A 625 -30.29 16.87 11.23
N THR A 626 -30.93 17.81 10.53
CA THR A 626 -31.71 17.53 9.31
C THR A 626 -30.99 18.11 8.09
N ILE A 627 -30.60 17.25 7.16
CA ILE A 627 -29.90 17.66 5.93
C ILE A 627 -30.92 17.92 4.80
N HIS A 628 -30.76 19.07 4.15
CA HIS A 628 -31.57 19.58 3.05
C HIS A 628 -30.74 19.82 1.78
N HIS A 629 -31.38 20.18 0.67
CA HIS A 629 -30.74 20.71 -0.54
C HIS A 629 -31.53 21.91 -1.09
N MET A 630 -30.83 22.81 -1.77
CA MET A 630 -31.40 24.07 -2.30
C MET A 630 -32.18 23.90 -3.61
N ASP A 631 -32.31 22.66 -4.12
CA ASP A 631 -32.83 22.30 -5.46
C ASP A 631 -32.30 23.19 -6.60
N GLY A 632 -30.99 23.46 -6.57
CA GLY A 632 -30.37 24.44 -7.44
C GLY A 632 -28.93 24.77 -7.11
N VAL A 633 -28.22 25.28 -8.11
CA VAL A 633 -26.84 25.78 -7.97
C VAL A 633 -26.89 27.21 -7.42
N SER A 634 -26.39 27.42 -6.20
CA SER A 634 -26.44 28.70 -5.50
C SER A 634 -25.23 28.98 -4.61
N SER A 635 -25.11 30.21 -4.14
CA SER A 635 -24.23 30.56 -3.02
C SER A 635 -24.99 30.42 -1.70
N ALA A 636 -24.25 30.20 -0.61
CA ALA A 636 -24.84 30.19 0.72
C ALA A 636 -25.51 31.54 1.05
N GLU A 637 -24.96 32.65 0.58
CA GLU A 637 -25.58 33.98 0.74
C GLU A 637 -26.91 34.12 -0.01
N ASN A 638 -26.99 33.68 -1.27
CA ASN A 638 -28.21 33.77 -2.07
C ASN A 638 -29.35 32.95 -1.47
N CYS A 639 -29.05 31.78 -0.89
CA CYS A 639 -30.04 31.01 -0.12
C CYS A 639 -30.53 31.78 1.11
N GLY A 640 -29.64 32.45 1.85
CA GLY A 640 -30.02 33.33 2.97
C GLY A 640 -30.94 34.48 2.56
N HIS A 641 -30.70 35.09 1.39
CA HIS A 641 -31.58 36.13 0.86
C HIS A 641 -33.01 35.64 0.55
N VAL A 642 -33.21 34.35 0.21
CA VAL A 642 -34.56 33.78 0.08
C VAL A 642 -35.30 33.81 1.41
N PHE A 643 -34.60 33.55 2.52
CA PHE A 643 -35.15 33.60 3.87
C PHE A 643 -35.28 35.03 4.44
N GLN A 644 -34.87 36.06 3.70
CA GLN A 644 -35.08 37.48 4.05
C GLN A 644 -36.40 38.06 3.53
N ASN A 645 -37.10 37.37 2.63
CA ASN A 645 -38.48 37.72 2.26
C ASN A 645 -39.41 37.48 3.47
N PRO A 646 -40.11 38.51 4.02
CA PRO A 646 -40.97 38.36 5.19
C PRO A 646 -42.19 37.43 5.00
N ASN A 647 -42.47 37.05 3.75
CA ASN A 647 -43.58 36.17 3.35
C ASN A 647 -43.06 34.80 2.85
N ARG A 648 -41.86 34.37 3.25
CA ARG A 648 -41.26 33.09 2.78
C ARG A 648 -41.82 31.87 3.51
N GLU A 649 -42.25 32.06 4.77
CA GLU A 649 -42.79 31.05 5.69
C GLU A 649 -41.88 29.82 5.90
N ALA A 650 -40.57 29.99 5.63
CA ALA A 650 -39.55 28.96 5.79
C ALA A 650 -38.18 29.58 6.07
N SER A 651 -37.33 28.85 6.81
CA SER A 651 -35.92 29.19 7.05
C SER A 651 -35.11 27.96 7.42
N ALA A 652 -33.79 28.00 7.19
CA ALA A 652 -32.84 27.03 7.73
C ALA A 652 -31.89 27.67 8.75
N HIS A 653 -31.17 26.86 9.54
CA HIS A 653 -30.13 27.38 10.42
C HIS A 653 -28.89 27.75 9.60
N TYR A 654 -28.45 26.83 8.74
CA TYR A 654 -27.28 26.96 7.88
C TYR A 654 -27.59 26.70 6.41
N GLY A 655 -26.72 27.17 5.54
CA GLY A 655 -26.65 26.69 4.16
C GLY A 655 -25.24 26.73 3.59
N ILE A 656 -24.97 25.80 2.67
CA ILE A 656 -23.65 25.56 2.09
C ILE A 656 -23.70 25.79 0.58
N GLY A 657 -22.91 26.73 0.08
CA GLY A 657 -22.84 27.08 -1.34
C GLY A 657 -21.98 26.09 -2.12
N ARG A 658 -22.09 26.13 -3.46
CA ARG A 658 -21.33 25.26 -4.38
C ARG A 658 -19.81 25.28 -4.19
N ASN A 659 -19.28 26.37 -3.65
CA ASN A 659 -17.88 26.61 -3.30
C ASN A 659 -17.45 25.99 -1.95
N GLY A 660 -18.37 25.37 -1.19
CA GLY A 660 -18.14 24.90 0.18
C GLY A 660 -18.26 26.01 1.25
N GLU A 661 -18.65 27.22 0.87
CA GLU A 661 -18.87 28.31 1.84
C GLU A 661 -20.12 28.04 2.68
N ILE A 662 -20.03 28.24 4.00
CA ILE A 662 -21.14 28.06 4.94
C ILE A 662 -21.62 29.44 5.41
N CYS A 663 -22.90 29.76 5.20
CA CYS A 663 -23.57 30.88 5.84
C CYS A 663 -24.48 30.41 6.98
N GLN A 664 -24.73 31.29 7.95
CA GLN A 664 -25.75 31.10 8.97
C GLN A 664 -26.91 32.10 8.78
N TYR A 665 -28.15 31.64 8.95
CA TYR A 665 -29.37 32.43 8.76
C TYR A 665 -30.21 32.56 10.05
N VAL A 666 -30.23 31.50 10.88
CA VAL A 666 -30.92 31.45 12.17
C VAL A 666 -29.96 30.91 13.23
N ASP A 667 -29.93 31.54 14.40
CA ASP A 667 -29.16 31.11 15.58
C ASP A 667 -29.63 29.72 16.04
N GLU A 668 -28.72 28.81 16.40
CA GLU A 668 -29.12 27.49 16.92
C GLU A 668 -29.98 27.55 18.19
N LYS A 669 -29.98 28.65 18.95
CA LYS A 669 -30.89 28.83 20.09
C LYS A 669 -32.37 28.99 19.69
N ASN A 670 -32.63 29.35 18.42
CA ASN A 670 -33.95 29.62 17.85
C ASN A 670 -34.44 28.45 16.99
N THR A 671 -35.72 28.47 16.62
CA THR A 671 -36.38 27.42 15.83
C THR A 671 -36.54 27.88 14.38
N ALA A 672 -35.65 27.44 13.48
CA ALA A 672 -35.82 27.66 12.04
C ALA A 672 -36.97 26.82 11.46
N TRP A 673 -37.72 27.36 10.51
CA TRP A 673 -38.89 26.72 9.90
C TRP A 673 -38.49 25.90 8.66
N ALA A 674 -37.69 24.86 8.86
CA ALA A 674 -37.07 24.11 7.75
C ALA A 674 -37.85 22.87 7.34
N ASN A 675 -38.26 22.06 8.32
CA ASN A 675 -38.57 20.64 8.08
C ASN A 675 -40.05 20.40 7.69
N GLY A 676 -40.89 21.43 7.68
CA GLY A 676 -42.35 21.30 7.48
C GLY A 676 -43.08 20.59 8.64
N ASN A 677 -42.40 20.40 9.77
CA ASN A 677 -42.86 19.62 10.92
C ASN A 677 -42.40 20.32 12.21
N TRP A 678 -43.34 20.82 13.02
CA TRP A 678 -43.02 21.66 14.19
C TRP A 678 -42.14 20.94 15.21
N ASN A 679 -42.47 19.70 15.55
CA ASN A 679 -41.69 18.91 16.50
C ASN A 679 -40.25 18.67 16.00
N SER A 680 -40.06 18.43 14.69
CA SER A 680 -38.73 18.30 14.11
C SER A 680 -37.98 19.64 14.06
N ASN A 681 -38.65 20.77 13.76
CA ASN A 681 -38.03 22.11 13.80
C ASN A 681 -37.48 22.43 15.20
N LEU A 682 -38.31 22.27 16.25
CA LEU A 682 -37.93 22.51 17.66
C LEU A 682 -36.66 21.73 18.06
N HIS A 683 -36.52 20.50 17.57
CA HIS A 683 -35.48 19.55 17.99
C HIS A 683 -34.28 19.44 17.03
N SER A 684 -34.25 20.18 15.91
CA SER A 684 -33.20 20.04 14.90
C SER A 684 -32.40 21.31 14.62
N VAL A 685 -31.18 21.10 14.14
CA VAL A 685 -30.42 22.07 13.34
C VAL A 685 -30.50 21.63 11.87
N SER A 686 -30.76 22.58 10.97
CA SER A 686 -31.01 22.32 9.55
C SER A 686 -29.95 22.94 8.65
N ILE A 687 -29.52 22.18 7.63
CA ILE A 687 -28.42 22.54 6.73
C ILE A 687 -28.88 22.41 5.27
N GLU A 688 -28.99 23.54 4.58
CA GLU A 688 -29.20 23.61 3.13
C GLU A 688 -27.90 23.32 2.36
N ASN A 689 -27.98 22.67 1.20
CA ASN A 689 -26.81 22.37 0.37
C ASN A 689 -27.08 22.70 -1.11
N SER A 690 -26.21 23.49 -1.72
CA SER A 690 -26.26 23.79 -3.16
C SER A 690 -25.92 22.57 -4.00
N ASP A 691 -26.62 22.41 -5.12
CA ASP A 691 -26.23 21.50 -6.20
C ASP A 691 -24.86 21.90 -6.80
N GLY A 692 -24.17 20.92 -7.37
CA GLY A 692 -22.84 21.04 -7.96
C GLY A 692 -22.82 21.31 -9.47
N SER A 693 -23.95 21.14 -10.16
CA SER A 693 -24.10 21.38 -11.60
C SER A 693 -25.57 21.58 -11.97
N TYR A 694 -25.81 22.25 -13.10
CA TYR A 694 -27.11 22.27 -13.77
C TYR A 694 -27.03 21.46 -15.08
N PRO A 695 -28.05 20.68 -15.49
CA PRO A 695 -29.30 20.40 -14.78
C PRO A 695 -29.07 19.72 -13.42
N THR A 696 -30.02 19.91 -12.49
CA THR A 696 -29.90 19.50 -11.09
C THR A 696 -29.92 17.98 -10.94
N GLY A 697 -28.73 17.41 -10.73
CA GLY A 697 -28.55 16.01 -10.36
C GLY A 697 -28.62 15.76 -8.86
N HIS A 698 -28.92 16.78 -8.05
CA HIS A 698 -28.80 16.81 -6.59
C HIS A 698 -27.35 16.54 -6.09
N SER A 699 -26.38 16.56 -7.01
CA SER A 699 -24.97 16.26 -6.75
C SER A 699 -24.33 17.37 -5.94
N LEU A 700 -23.41 17.03 -5.04
CA LEU A 700 -22.59 18.03 -4.32
C LEU A 700 -21.21 18.13 -4.96
N THR A 701 -20.60 19.32 -4.90
CA THR A 701 -19.15 19.44 -5.16
C THR A 701 -18.36 18.84 -3.99
N THR A 702 -17.10 18.46 -4.22
CA THR A 702 -16.19 18.00 -3.17
C THR A 702 -16.07 19.02 -2.03
N GLN A 703 -16.10 20.32 -2.35
CA GLN A 703 -16.08 21.40 -1.38
C GLN A 703 -17.37 21.41 -0.53
N THR A 704 -18.55 21.37 -1.16
CA THR A 704 -19.84 21.34 -0.46
C THR A 704 -19.96 20.10 0.44
N MET A 705 -19.56 18.92 -0.07
CA MET A 705 -19.55 17.66 0.69
C MET A 705 -18.60 17.72 1.91
N ASN A 706 -17.37 18.24 1.74
CA ASN A 706 -16.43 18.39 2.85
C ASN A 706 -16.96 19.35 3.93
N SER A 707 -17.55 20.47 3.51
CA SER A 707 -18.14 21.45 4.42
C SER A 707 -19.36 20.90 5.17
N LEU A 708 -20.22 20.14 4.48
CA LEU A 708 -21.35 19.43 5.10
C LEU A 708 -20.87 18.45 6.19
N ILE A 709 -19.89 17.61 5.87
CA ILE A 709 -19.31 16.63 6.80
C ILE A 709 -18.74 17.31 8.06
N ARG A 710 -18.00 18.42 7.89
CA ARG A 710 -17.41 19.19 9.00
C ARG A 710 -18.47 19.89 9.85
N LEU A 711 -19.46 20.51 9.22
CA LEU A 711 -20.56 21.19 9.91
C LEU A 711 -21.43 20.20 10.70
N VAL A 712 -21.75 19.04 10.12
CA VAL A 712 -22.46 17.94 10.81
C VAL A 712 -21.67 17.47 12.04
N ALA A 713 -20.35 17.30 11.94
CA ALA A 713 -19.50 16.92 13.07
C ALA A 713 -19.48 17.98 14.18
N ASP A 714 -19.32 19.25 13.82
CA ASP A 714 -19.29 20.40 14.75
C ASP A 714 -20.64 20.60 15.49
N ILE A 715 -21.77 20.57 14.79
CA ILE A 715 -23.10 20.65 15.41
C ILE A 715 -23.31 19.48 16.38
N ALA A 716 -22.92 18.27 15.98
CA ALA A 716 -23.04 17.07 16.81
C ALA A 716 -22.18 17.12 18.07
N ALA A 717 -20.96 17.64 17.98
CA ALA A 717 -20.06 17.80 19.11
C ALA A 717 -20.57 18.87 20.09
N ARG A 718 -20.98 20.05 19.58
CA ARG A 718 -21.48 21.17 20.40
C ARG A 718 -22.80 20.85 21.10
N ASN A 719 -23.70 20.13 20.45
CA ASN A 719 -24.99 19.73 21.00
C ASN A 719 -24.98 18.36 21.71
N VAL A 720 -23.79 17.74 21.84
CA VAL A 720 -23.57 16.46 22.57
C VAL A 720 -24.47 15.33 22.05
N LEU A 721 -24.61 15.21 20.73
CA LEU A 721 -25.52 14.24 20.09
C LEU A 721 -25.03 12.78 20.16
N GLY A 722 -23.79 12.56 20.62
CA GLY A 722 -23.15 11.24 20.67
C GLY A 722 -22.67 10.74 19.31
N ARG A 723 -22.58 9.41 19.16
CA ARG A 723 -22.26 8.77 17.87
C ARG A 723 -23.41 9.00 16.89
N LEU A 724 -23.08 9.46 15.69
CA LEU A 724 -24.06 9.78 14.66
C LEU A 724 -24.57 8.52 13.95
N GLU A 725 -25.89 8.39 13.87
CA GLU A 725 -26.63 7.26 13.32
C GLU A 725 -27.85 7.80 12.57
N TYR A 726 -28.12 7.22 11.39
CA TYR A 726 -29.25 7.61 10.55
C TYR A 726 -30.59 7.27 11.24
N GLY A 727 -31.55 8.20 11.20
CA GLY A 727 -32.87 8.02 11.82
C GLY A 727 -32.89 8.19 13.35
N LYS A 728 -31.77 8.60 13.95
CA LYS A 728 -31.59 8.77 15.41
C LYS A 728 -31.22 10.21 15.77
N ASN A 729 -30.12 10.67 15.22
CA ASN A 729 -29.56 12.02 15.42
C ASN A 729 -29.00 12.66 14.14
N VAL A 730 -29.04 11.94 13.00
CA VAL A 730 -28.94 12.53 11.65
C VAL A 730 -30.10 12.02 10.81
N ASN A 731 -30.92 12.93 10.32
CA ASN A 731 -32.05 12.67 9.43
C ASN A 731 -31.87 13.51 8.15
N VAL A 732 -32.70 13.25 7.13
CA VAL A 732 -32.83 14.14 5.98
C VAL A 732 -34.29 14.59 5.81
N HIS A 733 -34.54 15.68 5.09
CA HIS A 733 -35.84 16.37 5.11
C HIS A 733 -37.05 15.47 4.81
N GLY A 734 -36.99 14.67 3.73
CA GLY A 734 -38.06 13.76 3.34
C GLY A 734 -38.32 12.58 4.30
N ASP A 735 -37.60 12.49 5.42
CA ASP A 735 -37.86 11.53 6.50
C ASP A 735 -38.80 12.13 7.58
N VAL A 736 -38.93 13.48 7.60
CA VAL A 736 -39.69 14.24 8.60
C VAL A 736 -40.80 15.11 8.00
N GLY A 737 -40.77 15.34 6.69
CA GLY A 737 -41.80 16.04 5.91
C GLY A 737 -42.07 15.36 4.56
N ASN A 738 -43.22 15.65 3.94
CA ASN A 738 -43.63 15.04 2.67
C ASN A 738 -42.94 15.74 1.47
N THR A 739 -41.73 15.30 1.12
CA THR A 739 -40.89 15.96 0.09
C THR A 739 -39.84 15.01 -0.52
N ALA A 740 -39.40 15.32 -1.74
CA ALA A 740 -38.27 14.65 -2.39
C ALA A 740 -36.90 15.08 -1.82
N CYS A 741 -36.82 16.20 -1.10
CA CYS A 741 -35.61 16.71 -0.45
C CYS A 741 -34.96 15.62 0.46
N PRO A 742 -33.63 15.44 0.45
CA PRO A 742 -32.59 16.20 -0.25
C PRO A 742 -32.18 15.60 -1.61
N GLY A 743 -33.08 14.86 -2.26
CA GLY A 743 -32.78 14.13 -3.49
C GLY A 743 -31.96 12.84 -3.29
N PRO A 744 -31.71 12.10 -4.38
CA PRO A 744 -31.10 10.78 -4.32
C PRO A 744 -29.61 10.81 -3.94
N TYR A 745 -28.87 11.85 -4.35
CA TYR A 745 -27.41 11.88 -4.16
C TYR A 745 -27.02 12.00 -2.68
N ILE A 746 -27.61 12.91 -1.92
CA ILE A 746 -27.35 13.03 -0.47
C ILE A 746 -27.81 11.77 0.26
N ARG A 747 -28.99 11.21 -0.09
CA ARG A 747 -29.49 9.94 0.49
C ARG A 747 -28.50 8.79 0.26
N ASN A 748 -28.01 8.61 -0.97
CA ASN A 748 -27.03 7.55 -1.30
C ASN A 748 -25.67 7.75 -0.63
N ASN A 749 -25.26 8.99 -0.35
CA ASN A 749 -24.01 9.31 0.32
C ASN A 749 -24.13 9.46 1.85
N LEU A 750 -25.31 9.26 2.44
CA LEU A 750 -25.57 9.58 3.85
C LEU A 750 -24.69 8.75 4.81
N SER A 751 -24.46 7.48 4.51
CA SER A 751 -23.52 6.62 5.25
C SER A 751 -22.06 7.10 5.16
N TYR A 752 -21.66 7.72 4.04
CA TYR A 752 -20.34 8.34 3.90
C TYR A 752 -20.24 9.64 4.71
N ILE A 753 -21.30 10.48 4.69
CA ILE A 753 -21.37 11.71 5.49
C ILE A 753 -21.29 11.39 6.98
N ILE A 754 -22.17 10.51 7.46
CA ILE A 754 -22.26 10.11 8.87
C ILE A 754 -20.97 9.42 9.34
N SER A 755 -20.41 8.48 8.58
CA SER A 755 -19.15 7.84 8.97
C SER A 755 -17.96 8.79 8.95
N SER A 756 -17.97 9.82 8.10
CA SER A 756 -16.90 10.84 8.08
C SER A 756 -17.04 11.82 9.24
N ALA A 757 -18.26 12.25 9.58
CA ALA A 757 -18.50 13.07 10.77
C ALA A 757 -18.20 12.32 12.07
N ASN A 758 -18.52 11.02 12.15
CA ASN A 758 -18.10 10.16 13.26
C ASN A 758 -16.57 10.06 13.38
N ARG A 759 -15.85 9.85 12.27
CA ARG A 759 -14.38 9.87 12.28
C ARG A 759 -13.79 11.20 12.77
N ILE A 760 -14.43 12.33 12.45
CA ILE A 760 -14.04 13.65 12.98
C ILE A 760 -14.31 13.74 14.50
N ASN A 761 -15.40 13.15 15.00
CA ASN A 761 -15.75 13.17 16.42
C ASN A 761 -15.14 12.02 17.25
N GLY A 762 -14.38 11.10 16.63
CA GLY A 762 -13.70 9.99 17.31
C GLY A 762 -14.54 8.72 17.52
N TYR A 763 -15.53 8.46 16.66
CA TYR A 763 -16.46 7.33 16.70
C TYR A 763 -16.38 6.39 15.49
#